data_AF-A0A955YQ60-F1
#
_entry.id   AF-A0A955YQ60-F1
#
_cell.length_a   1.000
_cell.length_b   1.000
_cell.length_c   1.000
_cell.angle_alpha   90.00
_cell.angle_beta   90.00
_cell.angle_gamma   90.00
#
_symmetry.space_group_name_H-M   'P 1'
#
loop_
_entity.id
_entity.type
_entity.pdbx_description
1 polymer ?
#
loop_
_entity_poly.entity_id
_entity_poly.type
_entity_poly.pdbx_seq_one_letter_code
_entity_poly.pdbx_strand_id
1 'polypeptide(L)'
;QFLNASATTRQSLSQVFADVGLDPDDAAAVIISRNSADGEFGSPDDEPFGSLGDLLHPSIGLREPQVRAFVDEFVGDRCTVDWSKHVDWSQSDPLLAADFIHADTDLGTSTTGRDNSEIEVAMGVVGVPGTQLHAVLESNRGYRRLRKATVAEAFNYGLDPSQIPWDSEHHAAREAAPAGVALTIETNRYALAAEEVGGKTVYPELRPELDVGTDLNTDVYYDTREYLLLRNDATLRSRVRWDGVDCIRRLLVAAKFGTGKVDPATGIKQVAKVDVRTDSGGCGSSPAHGHLATMDADVRQGRLPWATSVPPIREIYERLRNPNEIDPMAPANERASVLPMAQAVDPDDRMRNAEFQEALGLEPKVHIFSARSRFHFNEAALTALDRLYAHGRTQLQAIIAYVDETGASGRGVTELRSAIDRALDELPDDSSPFKVRTDQAALDAAETAANDANRILHDLGARLGDDDDDISDDFIVTLSGASDDQVDEDRVDAFVAWRKIVGLESGDTTLARTQALDPFREYYQATMADDGNSDHLAERTAFVEFAERVHGDQNDPYHEHFEDFTPPSTEADWAAFSAQLDYEWLKIVRRQIEAAGTMAHAIWFDSAREFFVPGSSRAVGNFIIDTMDFTEFFTQYEWGLVEDRDRNSLDFNPKHVIHSSLVNEVQIELGSEEAYLDRIRELDQTIREHVDATAGITMVDTCEVSNRGSISDANVLAAITNCERTKGIFNTYKETLTYLGQIKGPDIVDRVRDVLEDNPEFGPVPPDIVWAPSDLAKGNQALLLLTGQL
;
A
#
# COMPACT_ATOMS: atom_id res chain seq x y z
N GLN A 1 -39.11 -16.42 -18.74
CA GLN A 1 -38.31 -16.38 -19.99
C GLN A 1 -39.06 -16.90 -21.21
N PHE A 2 -39.62 -18.11 -21.24
CA PHE A 2 -40.35 -18.63 -22.42
C PHE A 2 -41.47 -17.69 -22.94
N LEU A 3 -42.37 -17.23 -22.08
CA LEU A 3 -43.48 -16.35 -22.49
C LEU A 3 -43.02 -14.99 -23.04
N ASN A 4 -41.93 -14.44 -22.49
CA ASN A 4 -41.36 -13.15 -22.87
C ASN A 4 -40.30 -13.26 -23.99
N ALA A 5 -40.02 -14.47 -24.48
CA ALA A 5 -39.05 -14.66 -25.56
C ALA A 5 -39.65 -14.19 -26.88
N SER A 6 -38.87 -13.45 -27.67
CA SER A 6 -39.25 -13.00 -29.02
C SER A 6 -39.62 -14.14 -29.97
N ALA A 7 -39.05 -15.33 -29.75
CA ALA A 7 -39.34 -16.53 -30.52
C ALA A 7 -40.70 -17.19 -30.17
N THR A 8 -41.34 -16.80 -29.07
CA THR A 8 -42.65 -17.35 -28.68
C THR A 8 -43.73 -16.66 -29.48
N THR A 9 -44.16 -17.33 -30.54
CA THR A 9 -45.27 -16.92 -31.42
C THR A 9 -46.61 -17.41 -30.88
N ARG A 10 -47.72 -16.82 -31.36
CA ARG A 10 -49.07 -17.34 -31.10
C ARG A 10 -49.18 -18.82 -31.46
N GLN A 11 -48.63 -19.24 -32.61
CA GLN A 11 -48.71 -20.63 -33.04
C GLN A 11 -47.95 -21.58 -32.11
N SER A 12 -46.74 -21.21 -31.67
CA SER A 12 -45.97 -22.02 -30.72
C SER A 12 -46.64 -22.08 -29.35
N LEU A 13 -47.27 -20.98 -28.90
CA LEU A 13 -47.94 -20.93 -27.60
C LEU A 13 -49.30 -21.67 -27.64
N SER A 14 -50.07 -21.54 -28.71
CA SER A 14 -51.31 -22.31 -28.93
C SER A 14 -51.05 -23.82 -28.96
N GLN A 15 -49.93 -24.26 -29.55
CA GLN A 15 -49.54 -25.67 -29.54
C GLN A 15 -49.23 -26.13 -28.10
N VAL A 16 -48.47 -25.34 -27.34
CA VAL A 16 -48.17 -25.65 -25.94
C VAL A 16 -49.45 -25.70 -25.10
N PHE A 17 -50.38 -24.78 -25.32
CA PHE A 17 -51.67 -24.75 -24.61
C PHE A 17 -52.49 -26.00 -24.95
N ALA A 18 -52.56 -26.38 -26.23
CA ALA A 18 -53.21 -27.62 -26.64
C ALA A 18 -52.58 -28.87 -25.96
N ASP A 19 -51.25 -28.89 -25.87
CA ASP A 19 -50.49 -30.01 -25.33
C ASP A 19 -50.70 -30.19 -23.81
N VAL A 20 -51.02 -29.11 -23.09
CA VAL A 20 -51.35 -29.12 -21.63
C VAL A 20 -52.84 -28.96 -21.34
N GLY A 21 -53.70 -29.27 -22.32
CA GLY A 21 -55.15 -29.30 -22.15
C GLY A 21 -55.83 -27.94 -21.97
N LEU A 22 -55.16 -26.83 -22.31
CA LEU A 22 -55.71 -25.48 -22.35
C LEU A 22 -56.33 -25.15 -23.71
N ASP A 23 -57.21 -24.16 -23.73
CA ASP A 23 -57.80 -23.67 -24.98
C ASP A 23 -56.72 -22.97 -25.82
N PRO A 24 -56.39 -23.46 -27.03
CA PRO A 24 -55.37 -22.85 -27.89
C PRO A 24 -55.70 -21.40 -28.28
N ASP A 25 -56.97 -21.00 -28.19
CA ASP A 25 -57.41 -19.63 -28.48
C ASP A 25 -57.00 -18.64 -27.37
N ASP A 26 -56.79 -19.09 -26.13
CA ASP A 26 -56.31 -18.25 -25.01
C ASP A 26 -54.86 -17.76 -25.23
N ALA A 27 -54.07 -18.47 -26.03
CA ALA A 27 -52.71 -18.06 -26.40
C ALA A 27 -52.70 -16.73 -27.17
N ALA A 28 -53.80 -16.40 -27.86
CA ALA A 28 -53.93 -15.11 -28.53
C ALA A 28 -53.96 -13.97 -27.52
N ALA A 29 -54.69 -14.12 -26.41
CA ALA A 29 -54.81 -13.11 -25.38
C ALA A 29 -53.49 -12.88 -24.63
N VAL A 30 -52.71 -13.95 -24.41
CA VAL A 30 -51.35 -13.85 -23.83
C VAL A 30 -50.40 -13.09 -24.75
N ILE A 31 -50.43 -13.39 -26.05
CA ILE A 31 -49.57 -12.68 -27.02
C ILE A 31 -50.01 -11.23 -27.21
N ILE A 32 -51.31 -10.96 -27.22
CA ILE A 32 -51.85 -9.59 -27.31
C ILE A 32 -51.48 -8.78 -26.06
N SER A 33 -51.60 -9.38 -24.87
CA SER A 33 -51.22 -8.69 -23.63
C SER A 33 -49.71 -8.41 -23.57
N ARG A 34 -48.90 -9.26 -24.18
CA ARG A 34 -47.43 -9.09 -24.27
C ARG A 34 -47.02 -8.06 -25.32
N ASN A 35 -47.68 -8.06 -26.47
CA ASN A 35 -47.32 -7.26 -27.65
C ASN A 35 -48.09 -5.93 -27.73
N SER A 36 -48.72 -5.50 -26.63
CA SER A 36 -49.53 -4.28 -26.55
C SER A 36 -50.61 -4.13 -27.66
N ALA A 37 -51.20 -2.93 -27.81
CA ALA A 37 -52.28 -2.67 -28.76
C ALA A 37 -51.82 -2.58 -30.23
N ASP A 38 -50.52 -2.38 -30.48
CA ASP A 38 -49.96 -2.23 -31.82
C ASP A 38 -49.60 -3.58 -32.47
N GLY A 39 -49.45 -4.64 -31.68
CA GLY A 39 -49.19 -6.00 -32.13
C GLY A 39 -47.76 -6.25 -32.61
N GLU A 40 -46.83 -5.31 -32.44
CA GLU A 40 -45.42 -5.44 -32.82
C GLU A 40 -44.55 -5.80 -31.62
N PHE A 41 -43.93 -6.99 -31.63
CA PHE A 41 -43.00 -7.40 -30.57
C PHE A 41 -41.70 -6.55 -30.63
N GLY A 42 -41.33 -5.95 -29.51
CA GLY A 42 -40.16 -5.10 -29.31
C GLY A 42 -40.46 -3.60 -29.33
N SER A 43 -41.73 -3.18 -29.32
CA SER A 43 -42.12 -1.79 -29.22
C SER A 43 -42.00 -1.27 -27.76
N PRO A 44 -41.87 0.05 -27.55
CA PRO A 44 -41.73 0.64 -26.21
C PRO A 44 -42.93 0.42 -25.27
N ASP A 45 -44.07 -0.02 -25.80
CA ASP A 45 -45.31 -0.32 -25.07
C ASP A 45 -45.53 -1.81 -24.79
N ASP A 46 -44.56 -2.67 -25.12
CA ASP A 46 -44.55 -4.07 -24.68
C ASP A 46 -44.36 -4.17 -23.16
N GLU A 47 -45.34 -4.78 -22.49
CA GLU A 47 -45.26 -5.12 -21.07
C GLU A 47 -44.86 -6.60 -20.93
N PRO A 48 -43.57 -6.93 -20.72
CA PRO A 48 -43.20 -8.31 -20.46
C PRO A 48 -43.86 -8.79 -19.16
N PHE A 49 -44.31 -10.03 -19.14
CA PHE A 49 -44.84 -10.63 -17.91
C PHE A 49 -43.76 -10.64 -16.84
N GLY A 50 -43.94 -9.83 -15.79
CA GLY A 50 -43.06 -9.74 -14.63
C GLY A 50 -43.29 -10.89 -13.65
N SER A 51 -44.49 -11.50 -13.68
CA SER A 51 -44.86 -12.62 -12.82
C SER A 51 -45.83 -13.60 -13.50
N LEU A 52 -45.96 -14.81 -12.94
CA LEU A 52 -47.03 -15.74 -13.34
C LEU A 52 -48.42 -15.24 -12.93
N GLY A 53 -48.51 -14.36 -11.94
CA GLY A 53 -49.76 -13.70 -11.56
C GLY A 53 -50.31 -12.78 -12.65
N ASP A 54 -49.43 -12.27 -13.52
CA ASP A 54 -49.83 -11.41 -14.62
C ASP A 54 -50.65 -12.18 -15.67
N LEU A 55 -50.45 -13.50 -15.79
CA LEU A 55 -51.28 -14.37 -16.64
C LEU A 55 -52.73 -14.49 -16.13
N LEU A 56 -52.98 -14.20 -14.86
CA LEU A 56 -54.32 -14.18 -14.26
C LEU A 56 -55.01 -12.82 -14.45
N HIS A 57 -54.35 -11.86 -15.13
CA HIS A 57 -54.96 -10.57 -15.38
C HIS A 57 -56.27 -10.76 -16.17
N PRO A 58 -57.36 -10.05 -15.81
CA PRO A 58 -58.67 -10.23 -16.44
C PRO A 58 -58.68 -10.05 -17.96
N SER A 59 -57.72 -9.31 -18.53
CA SER A 59 -57.58 -9.13 -19.98
C SER A 59 -57.08 -10.37 -20.72
N ILE A 60 -56.41 -11.29 -20.03
CA ILE A 60 -55.85 -12.53 -20.59
C ILE A 60 -56.86 -13.67 -20.47
N GLY A 61 -57.75 -13.61 -19.47
CA GLY A 61 -58.88 -14.53 -19.33
C GLY A 61 -58.51 -15.92 -18.81
N LEU A 62 -57.23 -16.20 -18.55
CA LEU A 62 -56.80 -17.44 -17.92
C LEU A 62 -57.18 -17.44 -16.44
N ARG A 63 -57.79 -18.54 -16.00
CA ARG A 63 -58.09 -18.77 -14.59
C ARG A 63 -56.92 -19.48 -13.93
N GLU A 64 -56.83 -19.36 -12.60
CA GLU A 64 -55.79 -20.02 -11.81
C GLU A 64 -55.58 -21.50 -12.13
N PRO A 65 -56.63 -22.34 -12.31
CA PRO A 65 -56.43 -23.74 -12.68
C PRO A 65 -55.74 -23.94 -14.04
N GLN A 66 -55.92 -22.99 -14.96
CA GLN A 66 -55.33 -23.03 -16.30
C GLN A 66 -53.86 -22.63 -16.26
N VAL A 67 -53.53 -21.55 -15.55
CA VAL A 67 -52.13 -21.13 -15.34
C VAL A 67 -51.35 -22.21 -14.58
N ARG A 68 -51.99 -22.84 -13.58
CA ARG A 68 -51.42 -23.98 -12.86
C ARG A 68 -51.14 -25.16 -13.78
N ALA A 69 -52.09 -25.57 -14.62
CA ALA A 69 -51.88 -26.67 -15.57
C ALA A 69 -50.72 -26.37 -16.54
N PHE A 70 -50.62 -25.13 -17.04
CA PHE A 70 -49.49 -24.70 -17.86
C PHE A 70 -48.15 -24.80 -17.11
N VAL A 71 -48.10 -24.36 -15.86
CA VAL A 71 -46.87 -24.41 -15.06
C VAL A 71 -46.51 -25.86 -14.72
N ASP A 72 -47.46 -26.66 -14.25
CA ASP A 72 -47.20 -28.02 -13.80
C ASP A 72 -46.85 -28.97 -14.95
N GLU A 73 -47.54 -28.86 -16.09
CA GLU A 73 -47.39 -29.82 -17.21
C GLU A 73 -46.37 -29.37 -18.26
N PHE A 74 -46.14 -28.07 -18.46
CA PHE A 74 -45.17 -27.58 -19.45
C PHE A 74 -43.86 -27.08 -18.83
N VAL A 75 -43.92 -26.37 -17.69
CA VAL A 75 -42.73 -25.82 -17.02
C VAL A 75 -42.13 -26.85 -16.05
N GLY A 76 -42.96 -27.60 -15.34
CA GLY A 76 -42.57 -28.63 -14.37
C GLY A 76 -41.67 -29.72 -14.96
N ASP A 77 -42.00 -30.22 -16.15
CA ASP A 77 -41.22 -31.25 -16.85
C ASP A 77 -39.85 -30.74 -17.36
N ARG A 78 -39.60 -29.42 -17.35
CA ARG A 78 -38.39 -28.77 -17.87
C ARG A 78 -37.53 -28.12 -16.80
N CYS A 79 -37.95 -28.12 -15.54
CA CYS A 79 -37.18 -27.65 -14.40
C CYS A 79 -36.70 -28.83 -13.55
N THR A 80 -35.41 -28.91 -13.24
CA THR A 80 -34.79 -30.01 -12.46
C THR A 80 -35.04 -29.94 -10.95
N VAL A 81 -35.82 -28.95 -10.49
CA VAL A 81 -36.15 -28.74 -9.09
C VAL A 81 -37.66 -28.85 -8.93
N ASP A 82 -38.08 -29.63 -7.94
CA ASP A 82 -39.45 -30.03 -7.56
C ASP A 82 -40.30 -28.80 -7.09
N TRP A 83 -40.37 -27.75 -7.91
CA TRP A 83 -40.83 -26.41 -7.56
C TRP A 83 -42.34 -26.37 -7.30
N SER A 84 -43.12 -27.22 -7.99
CA SER A 84 -44.57 -27.33 -7.79
C SER A 84 -44.98 -27.87 -6.41
N LYS A 85 -44.07 -28.51 -5.66
CA LYS A 85 -44.32 -28.97 -4.28
C LYS A 85 -44.13 -27.88 -3.22
N HIS A 86 -43.62 -26.72 -3.61
CA HIS A 86 -43.32 -25.61 -2.70
C HIS A 86 -44.25 -24.41 -2.86
N VAL A 87 -45.32 -24.53 -3.63
CA VAL A 87 -46.31 -23.47 -3.75
C VAL A 87 -47.61 -23.89 -3.08
N ASP A 88 -47.87 -23.34 -1.88
CA ASP A 88 -49.17 -23.40 -1.22
C ASP A 88 -50.02 -22.21 -1.68
N TRP A 89 -51.21 -22.51 -2.19
CA TRP A 89 -52.10 -21.55 -2.84
C TRP A 89 -53.36 -21.24 -2.02
N SER A 90 -53.42 -21.68 -0.77
CA SER A 90 -54.57 -21.45 0.10
C SER A 90 -54.22 -20.66 1.37
N GLN A 91 -54.23 -19.33 1.21
CA GLN A 91 -54.27 -18.28 2.24
C GLN A 91 -53.00 -17.95 3.07
N SER A 92 -52.65 -16.66 2.95
CA SER A 92 -51.99 -15.75 3.90
C SER A 92 -50.67 -16.19 4.52
N ASP A 93 -49.60 -15.91 3.79
CA ASP A 93 -48.20 -15.61 4.18
C ASP A 93 -47.69 -16.23 5.48
N PRO A 94 -46.71 -17.14 5.38
CA PRO A 94 -45.38 -16.75 5.84
C PRO A 94 -44.27 -17.46 5.05
N LEU A 95 -43.76 -16.87 3.96
CA LEU A 95 -42.44 -17.19 3.40
C LEU A 95 -41.79 -15.97 2.71
N LEU A 96 -41.77 -14.84 3.42
CA LEU A 96 -40.56 -14.00 3.48
C LEU A 96 -39.47 -14.78 4.23
N ALA A 97 -38.75 -15.66 3.54
CA ALA A 97 -37.43 -16.12 4.00
C ALA A 97 -36.41 -15.09 3.49
N ALA A 98 -36.13 -14.11 4.35
CA ALA A 98 -35.63 -12.79 4.00
C ALA A 98 -34.17 -12.74 3.51
N ASP A 99 -33.99 -12.13 2.34
CA ASP A 99 -32.75 -11.51 1.87
C ASP A 99 -32.65 -10.03 2.32
N PHE A 100 -33.29 -9.67 3.44
CA PHE A 100 -33.50 -8.28 3.87
C PHE A 100 -33.11 -8.05 5.34
N ILE A 101 -32.54 -6.89 5.63
CA ILE A 101 -32.30 -6.41 7.00
C ILE A 101 -33.59 -5.80 7.54
N HIS A 102 -34.17 -6.42 8.57
CA HIS A 102 -35.36 -5.92 9.25
C HIS A 102 -35.01 -4.77 10.21
N ALA A 103 -35.88 -3.77 10.38
CA ALA A 103 -35.66 -2.65 11.30
C ALA A 103 -35.47 -3.10 12.78
N ASP A 104 -36.06 -4.25 13.15
CA ASP A 104 -35.92 -4.88 14.48
C ASP A 104 -34.76 -5.89 14.57
N THR A 105 -33.88 -5.97 13.56
CA THR A 105 -32.66 -6.78 13.67
C THR A 105 -31.82 -6.21 14.80
N ASP A 106 -31.44 -7.03 15.79
CA ASP A 106 -30.59 -6.60 16.90
C ASP A 106 -29.19 -6.27 16.36
N LEU A 107 -29.01 -5.00 15.97
CA LEU A 107 -27.78 -4.50 15.39
C LEU A 107 -26.68 -4.23 16.44
N GLY A 108 -26.93 -4.53 17.73
CA GLY A 108 -25.96 -4.56 18.85
C GLY A 108 -25.22 -3.25 19.15
N THR A 109 -24.99 -2.93 20.43
CA THR A 109 -24.20 -1.74 20.85
C THR A 109 -22.71 -2.08 20.97
N SER A 110 -21.96 -2.05 19.87
CA SER A 110 -20.49 -2.23 19.91
C SER A 110 -19.77 -0.89 19.91
N THR A 111 -18.83 -0.72 20.83
CA THR A 111 -17.94 0.46 20.98
C THR A 111 -16.52 0.21 20.44
N THR A 112 -16.27 -0.91 19.75
CA THR A 112 -14.91 -1.33 19.35
C THR A 112 -14.53 -0.93 17.92
N GLY A 113 -15.25 0.00 17.30
CA GLY A 113 -14.86 0.56 16.01
C GLY A 113 -13.50 1.24 16.12
N ARG A 114 -12.54 0.86 15.27
CA ARG A 114 -11.36 1.70 15.05
C ARG A 114 -11.82 2.89 14.22
N ASP A 115 -11.82 4.06 14.81
CA ASP A 115 -12.07 5.31 14.09
C ASP A 115 -10.70 5.93 13.80
N ASN A 116 -10.15 5.59 12.64
CA ASN A 116 -8.89 6.16 12.15
C ASN A 116 -9.20 6.98 10.91
N SER A 117 -8.77 8.24 10.89
CA SER A 117 -8.81 9.06 9.68
C SER A 117 -7.66 8.65 8.76
N GLU A 118 -8.01 8.24 7.55
CA GLU A 118 -7.05 7.88 6.50
C GLU A 118 -7.13 8.94 5.39
N ILE A 119 -5.97 9.45 4.99
CA ILE A 119 -5.85 10.21 3.74
C ILE A 119 -5.38 9.24 2.65
N GLU A 120 -6.19 9.07 1.61
CA GLU A 120 -5.86 8.26 0.43
C GLU A 120 -5.60 9.21 -0.76
N VAL A 121 -4.39 9.19 -1.31
CA VAL A 121 -4.08 9.82 -2.61
C VAL A 121 -3.88 8.70 -3.64
N ALA A 122 -4.80 8.59 -4.58
CA ALA A 122 -4.82 7.52 -5.57
C ALA A 122 -4.59 8.07 -6.99
N MET A 123 -3.69 7.43 -7.72
CA MET A 123 -3.53 7.66 -9.15
C MET A 123 -3.84 6.36 -9.89
N GLY A 124 -4.68 6.43 -10.93
CA GLY A 124 -5.07 5.29 -11.73
C GLY A 124 -4.58 5.40 -13.17
N VAL A 125 -4.31 4.27 -13.80
CA VAL A 125 -4.11 4.17 -15.26
C VAL A 125 -5.46 4.29 -15.94
N VAL A 126 -5.61 5.25 -16.85
CA VAL A 126 -6.79 5.39 -17.72
C VAL A 126 -6.43 5.20 -19.19
N GLY A 127 -7.44 4.89 -20.01
CA GLY A 127 -7.28 4.76 -21.47
C GLY A 127 -6.89 3.37 -21.96
N VAL A 128 -6.53 2.44 -21.08
CA VAL A 128 -6.24 1.03 -21.42
C VAL A 128 -7.46 0.15 -21.11
N PRO A 129 -8.00 -0.62 -22.08
CA PRO A 129 -9.03 -1.63 -21.82
C PRO A 129 -8.60 -2.62 -20.74
N GLY A 130 -9.52 -3.00 -19.84
CA GLY A 130 -9.22 -3.88 -18.71
C GLY A 130 -8.57 -5.22 -19.12
N THR A 131 -9.04 -5.83 -20.22
CA THR A 131 -8.46 -7.07 -20.76
C THR A 131 -7.04 -6.91 -21.27
N GLN A 132 -6.69 -5.73 -21.82
CA GLN A 132 -5.34 -5.41 -22.28
C GLN A 132 -4.41 -5.17 -21.09
N LEU A 133 -4.89 -4.42 -20.09
CA LEU A 133 -4.16 -4.17 -18.85
C LEU A 133 -3.89 -5.48 -18.10
N HIS A 134 -4.88 -6.38 -18.05
CA HIS A 134 -4.73 -7.71 -17.47
C HIS A 134 -3.63 -8.52 -18.17
N ALA A 135 -3.66 -8.62 -19.51
CA ALA A 135 -2.63 -9.35 -20.27
C ALA A 135 -1.21 -8.78 -20.07
N VAL A 136 -1.08 -7.46 -19.96
CA VAL A 136 0.20 -6.78 -19.65
C VAL A 136 0.73 -7.20 -18.28
N LEU A 137 -0.14 -7.26 -17.27
CA LEU A 137 0.24 -7.52 -15.88
C LEU A 137 0.48 -9.01 -15.59
N GLU A 138 -0.09 -9.93 -16.37
CA GLU A 138 0.23 -11.36 -16.28
C GLU A 138 1.57 -11.75 -16.92
N SER A 139 2.19 -10.87 -17.72
CA SER A 139 3.50 -11.16 -18.32
C SER A 139 4.60 -11.23 -17.23
N ASN A 140 5.30 -12.37 -17.19
CA ASN A 140 6.11 -12.94 -16.09
C ASN A 140 7.13 -12.03 -15.34
N ARG A 141 7.39 -10.79 -15.78
CA ARG A 141 8.33 -9.85 -15.12
C ARG A 141 7.78 -8.44 -14.93
N GLY A 142 6.83 -7.99 -15.76
CA GLY A 142 6.32 -6.62 -15.75
C GLY A 142 5.70 -6.24 -14.41
N TYR A 143 4.69 -7.00 -13.97
CA TYR A 143 4.00 -6.69 -12.71
C TYR A 143 4.90 -6.84 -11.48
N ARG A 144 5.86 -7.79 -11.43
CA ARG A 144 6.82 -7.87 -10.31
C ARG A 144 7.72 -6.63 -10.22
N ARG A 145 8.24 -6.16 -11.37
CA ARG A 145 9.10 -4.97 -11.44
C ARG A 145 8.35 -3.66 -11.20
N LEU A 146 7.08 -3.57 -11.60
CA LEU A 146 6.24 -2.38 -11.33
C LEU A 146 5.95 -2.16 -9.85
N ARG A 147 6.02 -3.23 -9.04
CA ARG A 147 5.68 -3.19 -7.61
C ARG A 147 6.84 -2.81 -6.70
N LYS A 148 8.09 -3.07 -7.10
CA LYS A 148 9.29 -2.84 -6.29
C LYS A 148 9.97 -1.53 -6.70
N ALA A 149 10.02 -0.56 -5.79
CA ALA A 149 10.91 0.59 -5.91
C ALA A 149 12.18 0.27 -5.10
N THR A 150 13.26 -0.13 -5.77
CA THR A 150 14.49 -0.61 -5.10
C THR A 150 15.01 0.41 -4.10
N VAL A 151 15.03 1.70 -4.47
CA VAL A 151 15.46 2.80 -3.60
C VAL A 151 14.71 2.86 -2.24
N ALA A 152 13.51 2.28 -2.12
CA ALA A 152 12.82 2.19 -0.83
C ALA A 152 13.57 1.31 0.19
N GLU A 153 14.45 0.40 -0.26
CA GLU A 153 15.34 -0.43 0.57
C GLU A 153 16.28 0.41 1.43
N ALA A 154 16.48 1.69 1.09
CA ALA A 154 17.24 2.68 1.85
C ALA A 154 16.72 2.86 3.28
N PHE A 155 15.42 2.63 3.50
CA PHE A 155 14.69 2.87 4.73
C PHE A 155 14.51 1.59 5.56
N ASN A 156 15.53 0.76 5.70
CA ASN A 156 15.47 -0.51 6.44
C ASN A 156 16.21 -0.46 7.79
N TYR A 157 16.11 0.68 8.49
CA TYR A 157 16.87 0.96 9.72
C TYR A 157 16.71 -0.07 10.85
N GLY A 158 15.62 -0.85 10.86
CA GLY A 158 15.41 -1.93 11.84
C GLY A 158 16.45 -3.06 11.81
N LEU A 159 17.28 -3.14 10.76
CA LEU A 159 18.25 -4.21 10.55
C LEU A 159 19.63 -3.88 11.14
N ASP A 160 20.54 -4.84 11.05
CA ASP A 160 21.94 -4.59 11.34
C ASP A 160 22.53 -3.62 10.29
N PRO A 161 23.37 -2.63 10.66
CA PRO A 161 23.97 -1.70 9.71
C PRO A 161 24.70 -2.40 8.56
N SER A 162 25.27 -3.59 8.83
CA SER A 162 25.93 -4.39 7.79
C SER A 162 24.97 -4.92 6.73
N GLN A 163 23.65 -4.92 6.95
CA GLN A 163 22.63 -5.44 6.03
C GLN A 163 21.89 -4.34 5.24
N ILE A 164 22.20 -3.07 5.51
CA ILE A 164 21.62 -1.91 4.84
C ILE A 164 22.35 -1.67 3.52
N PRO A 165 21.66 -1.36 2.40
CA PRO A 165 22.33 -1.02 1.15
C PRO A 165 23.07 0.32 1.27
N TRP A 166 24.37 0.33 0.95
CA TRP A 166 25.27 1.49 1.10
C TRP A 166 25.78 2.02 -0.25
N ASP A 167 25.12 1.72 -1.37
CA ASP A 167 25.39 2.41 -2.62
C ASP A 167 24.93 3.88 -2.57
N SER A 168 25.34 4.64 -3.59
CA SER A 168 25.10 6.08 -3.69
C SER A 168 23.61 6.42 -3.78
N GLU A 169 22.82 5.66 -4.54
CA GLU A 169 21.39 5.92 -4.74
C GLU A 169 20.62 5.75 -3.42
N HIS A 170 20.84 4.65 -2.70
CA HIS A 170 20.19 4.42 -1.41
C HIS A 170 20.66 5.41 -0.35
N HIS A 171 21.92 5.84 -0.39
CA HIS A 171 22.44 6.87 0.51
C HIS A 171 21.80 8.23 0.26
N ALA A 172 21.80 8.69 -0.99
CA ALA A 172 21.13 9.92 -1.39
C ALA A 172 19.65 9.89 -1.00
N ALA A 173 18.98 8.73 -1.10
CA ALA A 173 17.60 8.60 -0.66
C ALA A 173 17.39 8.72 0.85
N ARG A 174 18.34 8.25 1.67
CA ARG A 174 18.32 8.47 3.12
C ARG A 174 18.53 9.93 3.48
N GLU A 175 19.41 10.62 2.76
CA GLU A 175 19.70 12.05 2.98
C GLU A 175 18.58 12.97 2.46
N ALA A 176 17.93 12.57 1.36
CA ALA A 176 16.83 13.32 0.74
C ALA A 176 15.51 13.16 1.50
N ALA A 177 15.32 12.07 2.25
CA ALA A 177 14.27 12.02 3.25
C ALA A 177 14.61 13.10 4.30
N PRO A 178 13.75 14.12 4.49
CA PRO A 178 14.02 15.25 5.36
C PRO A 178 14.58 14.73 6.68
N ALA A 179 15.81 15.13 6.99
CA ALA A 179 16.73 14.52 7.97
C ALA A 179 16.21 14.36 9.41
N GLY A 180 14.90 14.54 9.67
CA GLY A 180 14.20 14.26 10.91
C GLY A 180 13.26 13.05 10.89
N VAL A 181 12.71 12.60 9.74
CA VAL A 181 11.73 11.50 9.71
C VAL A 181 12.38 10.22 9.20
N ALA A 182 12.94 9.43 10.11
CA ALA A 182 13.46 8.12 9.77
C ALA A 182 12.34 7.09 9.68
N LEU A 183 12.21 6.44 8.52
CA LEU A 183 11.21 5.40 8.27
C LEU A 183 11.86 4.03 8.23
N THR A 184 11.14 3.00 8.69
CA THR A 184 11.53 1.61 8.53
C THR A 184 10.49 0.84 7.73
N ILE A 185 10.95 0.02 6.80
CA ILE A 185 10.11 -1.01 6.17
C ILE A 185 9.69 -2.05 7.22
N GLU A 186 8.47 -2.59 7.10
CA GLU A 186 7.97 -3.70 7.92
C GLU A 186 8.96 -4.88 7.95
N THR A 187 9.31 -5.32 9.16
CA THR A 187 10.24 -6.43 9.40
C THR A 187 9.67 -7.70 8.76
N ASN A 188 10.50 -8.43 8.00
CA ASN A 188 10.18 -9.58 7.12
C ASN A 188 9.90 -9.26 5.65
N ARG A 189 9.74 -7.98 5.28
CA ARG A 189 9.65 -7.58 3.85
C ARG A 189 11.01 -7.37 3.20
N TYR A 190 12.10 -7.49 3.93
CA TYR A 190 13.45 -7.39 3.40
C TYR A 190 14.23 -8.66 3.77
N ALA A 191 14.25 -9.63 2.86
CA ALA A 191 14.80 -10.96 3.08
C ALA A 191 15.47 -11.50 1.81
N LEU A 192 16.30 -12.53 1.94
CA LEU A 192 16.93 -13.19 0.79
C LEU A 192 15.86 -13.79 -0.11
N ALA A 193 15.83 -13.37 -1.38
CA ALA A 193 14.94 -13.91 -2.39
C ALA A 193 15.48 -15.27 -2.87
N ALA A 194 14.76 -16.34 -2.53
CA ALA A 194 15.11 -17.71 -2.91
C ALA A 194 14.37 -18.13 -4.18
N GLU A 195 15.06 -18.80 -5.10
CA GLU A 195 14.48 -19.43 -6.28
C GLU A 195 14.79 -20.94 -6.30
N GLU A 196 13.88 -21.74 -6.86
CA GLU A 196 14.10 -23.18 -7.06
C GLU A 196 14.51 -23.45 -8.50
N VAL A 197 15.79 -23.73 -8.73
CA VAL A 197 16.35 -24.04 -10.05
C VAL A 197 16.88 -25.46 -10.06
N GLY A 198 16.23 -26.33 -10.85
CA GLY A 198 16.62 -27.74 -10.94
C GLY A 198 16.48 -28.53 -9.63
N GLY A 199 15.56 -28.11 -8.75
CA GLY A 199 15.34 -28.72 -7.42
C GLY A 199 16.39 -28.33 -6.36
N LYS A 200 17.13 -27.24 -6.60
CA LYS A 200 18.00 -26.59 -5.63
C LYS A 200 17.51 -25.18 -5.38
N THR A 201 17.51 -24.78 -4.10
CA THR A 201 17.34 -23.39 -3.70
C THR A 201 18.59 -22.59 -4.06
N VAL A 202 18.43 -21.52 -4.83
CA VAL A 202 19.47 -20.57 -5.22
C VAL A 202 19.03 -19.15 -4.85
N TYR A 203 19.98 -18.23 -4.79
CA TYR A 203 19.73 -16.83 -4.39
C TYR A 203 20.36 -15.87 -5.41
N PRO A 204 19.77 -15.71 -6.60
CA PRO A 204 20.42 -15.05 -7.73
C PRO A 204 20.98 -13.68 -7.37
N GLU A 205 20.20 -12.86 -6.66
CA GLU A 205 20.54 -11.47 -6.33
C GLU A 205 21.61 -11.32 -5.25
N LEU A 206 21.95 -12.39 -4.50
CA LEU A 206 22.96 -12.40 -3.43
C LEU A 206 22.85 -11.25 -2.41
N ARG A 207 21.64 -10.74 -2.20
CA ARG A 207 21.32 -9.72 -1.21
C ARG A 207 19.87 -9.88 -0.74
N PRO A 208 19.52 -9.35 0.45
CA PRO A 208 18.11 -9.23 0.79
C PRO A 208 17.45 -8.27 -0.20
N GLU A 209 16.22 -8.57 -0.60
CA GLU A 209 15.43 -7.70 -1.45
C GLU A 209 14.16 -7.29 -0.75
N LEU A 210 13.62 -6.13 -1.13
CA LEU A 210 12.25 -5.74 -0.77
C LEU A 210 11.25 -6.68 -1.43
N ASP A 211 10.73 -7.62 -0.64
CA ASP A 211 9.50 -8.33 -0.92
C ASP A 211 8.31 -7.42 -0.63
N VAL A 212 7.55 -7.11 -1.68
CA VAL A 212 6.29 -6.40 -1.53
C VAL A 212 5.19 -7.37 -1.14
N GLY A 213 4.64 -7.16 0.06
CA GLY A 213 3.51 -7.95 0.51
C GLY A 213 2.36 -7.87 -0.45
N THR A 214 2.02 -9.02 -1.06
CA THR A 214 0.89 -9.09 -1.98
C THR A 214 -0.30 -9.67 -1.24
N ASP A 215 -1.27 -8.80 -0.99
CA ASP A 215 -2.57 -9.15 -0.45
C ASP A 215 -3.50 -9.47 -1.61
N LEU A 216 -3.91 -10.72 -1.71
CA LEU A 216 -4.94 -11.12 -2.64
C LEU A 216 -6.29 -10.99 -1.93
N ASN A 217 -7.24 -10.28 -2.54
CA ASN A 217 -8.55 -10.05 -1.95
C ASN A 217 -9.67 -10.39 -2.94
N THR A 218 -10.73 -11.01 -2.44
CA THR A 218 -12.00 -11.15 -3.13
C THR A 218 -13.03 -10.32 -2.39
N ASP A 219 -13.57 -9.30 -3.04
CA ASP A 219 -14.57 -8.38 -2.49
C ASP A 219 -15.92 -8.60 -3.18
N VAL A 220 -17.00 -8.50 -2.41
CA VAL A 220 -18.37 -8.37 -2.93
C VAL A 220 -18.91 -7.04 -2.44
N TYR A 221 -19.30 -6.17 -3.36
CA TYR A 221 -19.92 -4.89 -3.05
C TYR A 221 -21.44 -5.03 -3.09
N TYR A 222 -22.07 -4.59 -2.01
CA TYR A 222 -23.52 -4.63 -1.83
C TYR A 222 -24.10 -3.24 -1.97
N ASP A 223 -25.27 -3.17 -2.59
CA ASP A 223 -26.09 -1.98 -2.64
C ASP A 223 -27.56 -2.38 -2.69
N THR A 224 -28.46 -1.43 -2.48
CA THR A 224 -29.89 -1.65 -2.66
C THR A 224 -30.22 -1.83 -4.13
N ARG A 225 -31.43 -2.31 -4.44
CA ARG A 225 -31.93 -2.40 -5.82
C ARG A 225 -31.82 -1.07 -6.59
N GLU A 226 -31.97 0.05 -5.89
CA GLU A 226 -31.94 1.41 -6.46
C GLU A 226 -30.60 2.14 -6.31
N TYR A 227 -29.56 1.44 -5.87
CA TYR A 227 -28.23 2.01 -5.62
C TYR A 227 -28.22 3.13 -4.57
N LEU A 228 -29.00 2.97 -3.49
CA LEU A 228 -29.12 4.00 -2.45
C LEU A 228 -27.80 4.25 -1.72
N LEU A 229 -26.94 3.24 -1.52
CA LEU A 229 -25.66 3.43 -0.85
C LEU A 229 -24.76 4.28 -1.76
N LEU A 230 -24.55 3.88 -3.02
CA LEU A 230 -23.71 4.60 -3.96
C LEU A 230 -24.17 6.06 -4.15
N ARG A 231 -25.48 6.30 -4.27
CA ARG A 231 -26.05 7.66 -4.42
C ARG A 231 -25.82 8.55 -3.20
N ASN A 232 -25.65 7.95 -2.03
CA ASN A 232 -25.41 8.64 -0.77
C ASN A 232 -23.98 8.45 -0.27
N ASP A 233 -23.06 8.22 -1.21
CA ASP A 233 -21.62 8.18 -0.94
C ASP A 233 -21.21 7.16 0.13
N ALA A 234 -21.94 6.04 0.18
CA ALA A 234 -21.68 4.90 1.02
C ALA A 234 -21.33 3.69 0.16
N THR A 235 -20.45 2.84 0.66
CA THR A 235 -20.19 1.52 0.09
C THR A 235 -20.22 0.49 1.20
N LEU A 236 -20.85 -0.65 0.95
CA LEU A 236 -20.81 -1.82 1.81
C LEU A 236 -20.11 -2.93 1.05
N ARG A 237 -19.14 -3.58 1.69
CA ARG A 237 -18.48 -4.73 1.09
C ARG A 237 -18.19 -5.83 2.09
N SER A 238 -18.22 -7.07 1.62
CA SER A 238 -17.57 -8.20 2.27
C SER A 238 -16.29 -8.53 1.54
N ARG A 239 -15.23 -8.86 2.28
CA ARG A 239 -13.90 -9.14 1.78
C ARG A 239 -13.39 -10.47 2.34
N VAL A 240 -12.83 -11.27 1.45
CA VAL A 240 -11.94 -12.38 1.77
C VAL A 240 -10.52 -11.94 1.47
N ARG A 241 -9.58 -12.10 2.41
CA ARG A 241 -8.16 -11.90 2.18
C ARG A 241 -7.44 -13.24 2.22
N TRP A 242 -6.64 -13.49 1.19
CA TRP A 242 -5.92 -14.74 0.98
C TRP A 242 -4.41 -14.53 1.19
N ASP A 243 -3.75 -15.50 1.82
CA ASP A 243 -2.27 -15.63 1.79
C ASP A 243 -1.84 -16.67 0.74
N GLY A 244 -2.78 -17.39 0.12
CA GLY A 244 -2.56 -18.38 -0.94
C GLY A 244 -3.87 -19.05 -1.37
N VAL A 245 -3.81 -19.90 -2.41
CA VAL A 245 -5.01 -20.55 -3.02
C VAL A 245 -5.88 -21.26 -1.99
N ASP A 246 -5.28 -21.93 -1.01
CA ASP A 246 -6.01 -22.67 0.05
C ASP A 246 -5.88 -22.00 1.43
N CYS A 247 -5.54 -20.71 1.48
CA CYS A 247 -5.23 -20.02 2.72
C CYS A 247 -5.98 -18.70 2.86
N ILE A 248 -7.14 -18.74 3.51
CA ILE A 248 -7.88 -17.55 3.92
C ILE A 248 -7.26 -16.98 5.19
N ARG A 249 -6.66 -15.79 5.10
CA ARG A 249 -6.12 -15.05 6.25
C ARG A 249 -7.21 -14.40 7.07
N ARG A 250 -8.19 -13.76 6.42
CA ARG A 250 -9.19 -12.90 7.09
C ARG A 250 -10.49 -12.83 6.29
N LEU A 251 -11.62 -12.79 6.99
CA LEU A 251 -12.89 -12.28 6.48
C LEU A 251 -13.17 -10.91 7.09
N LEU A 252 -13.72 -9.99 6.30
CA LEU A 252 -14.03 -8.64 6.73
C LEU A 252 -15.35 -8.19 6.11
N VAL A 253 -16.18 -7.49 6.87
CA VAL A 253 -17.28 -6.69 6.34
C VAL A 253 -16.97 -5.24 6.70
N ALA A 254 -17.05 -4.34 5.73
CA ALA A 254 -16.76 -2.93 5.95
C ALA A 254 -17.75 -2.03 5.22
N ALA A 255 -18.09 -0.93 5.87
CA ALA A 255 -18.77 0.21 5.31
C ALA A 255 -17.74 1.34 5.17
N LYS A 256 -17.68 1.97 4.00
CA LYS A 256 -16.90 3.19 3.77
C LYS A 256 -17.87 4.30 3.36
N PHE A 257 -17.64 5.50 3.88
CA PHE A 257 -18.41 6.71 3.57
C PHE A 257 -17.47 7.78 3.04
N GLY A 258 -17.91 8.61 2.09
CA GLY A 258 -17.00 9.57 1.44
C GLY A 258 -16.25 8.99 0.24
N THR A 259 -16.68 7.83 -0.28
CA THR A 259 -15.94 7.06 -1.29
C THR A 259 -16.00 7.59 -2.72
N GLY A 260 -17.07 8.28 -3.09
CA GLY A 260 -17.35 8.81 -4.43
C GLY A 260 -17.08 10.31 -4.56
N LYS A 261 -16.86 11.02 -3.44
CA LYS A 261 -16.45 12.42 -3.44
C LYS A 261 -14.92 12.51 -3.49
N VAL A 262 -14.38 12.28 -4.69
CA VAL A 262 -13.06 12.84 -5.00
C VAL A 262 -13.28 14.31 -5.35
N ASP A 263 -12.74 15.22 -4.57
CA ASP A 263 -12.83 16.64 -4.88
C ASP A 263 -12.16 16.89 -6.24
N PRO A 264 -12.91 17.31 -7.27
CA PRO A 264 -12.40 17.42 -8.63
C PRO A 264 -11.38 18.55 -8.81
N ALA A 265 -11.32 19.53 -7.90
CA ALA A 265 -10.31 20.59 -7.94
C ALA A 265 -8.98 20.13 -7.34
N THR A 266 -9.01 19.14 -6.43
CA THR A 266 -7.89 18.85 -5.55
C THR A 266 -7.42 17.39 -5.61
N GLY A 267 -8.22 16.49 -6.20
CA GLY A 267 -7.89 15.07 -6.42
C GLY A 267 -8.11 14.18 -5.19
N ILE A 268 -8.83 14.69 -4.18
CA ILE A 268 -8.75 14.16 -2.81
C ILE A 268 -9.97 13.38 -2.39
N LYS A 269 -9.72 12.31 -1.62
CA LYS A 269 -10.74 11.44 -1.07
C LYS A 269 -10.56 11.29 0.44
N GLN A 270 -11.54 11.76 1.21
CA GLN A 270 -11.63 11.51 2.65
C GLN A 270 -12.63 10.40 2.91
N VAL A 271 -12.23 9.37 3.64
CA VAL A 271 -13.06 8.18 3.84
C VAL A 271 -13.21 7.87 5.32
N ALA A 272 -14.44 7.90 5.82
CA ALA A 272 -14.77 7.30 7.10
C ALA A 272 -15.01 5.80 6.90
N LYS A 273 -14.50 4.95 7.81
CA LYS A 273 -14.55 3.50 7.65
C LYS A 273 -14.97 2.82 8.94
N VAL A 274 -15.98 1.96 8.85
CA VAL A 274 -16.38 1.06 9.93
C VAL A 274 -16.22 -0.38 9.43
N ASP A 275 -15.47 -1.21 10.14
CA ASP A 275 -15.27 -2.61 9.77
C ASP A 275 -15.41 -3.59 10.95
N VAL A 276 -15.75 -4.84 10.59
CA VAL A 276 -15.74 -6.00 11.48
C VAL A 276 -15.01 -7.13 10.76
N ARG A 277 -14.15 -7.86 11.49
CA ARG A 277 -13.30 -8.89 10.88
C ARG A 277 -13.11 -10.10 11.78
N THR A 278 -12.89 -11.25 11.15
CA THR A 278 -12.41 -12.48 11.79
C THR A 278 -11.12 -12.90 11.11
N ASP A 279 -10.06 -13.03 11.92
CA ASP A 279 -8.73 -13.44 11.47
C ASP A 279 -8.59 -14.96 11.64
N SER A 280 -8.07 -15.64 10.63
CA SER A 280 -7.58 -17.01 10.77
C SER A 280 -6.25 -16.98 11.54
N GLY A 281 -6.01 -17.97 12.38
CA GLY A 281 -4.71 -18.16 13.03
C GLY A 281 -3.63 -18.72 12.10
N GLY A 282 -3.79 -18.59 10.78
CA GLY A 282 -2.95 -19.19 9.74
C GLY A 282 -3.69 -20.17 8.83
N CYS A 283 -3.00 -20.59 7.76
CA CYS A 283 -3.48 -21.51 6.73
C CYS A 283 -4.00 -22.82 7.35
N GLY A 284 -5.27 -23.14 7.15
CA GLY A 284 -5.92 -24.36 7.66
C GLY A 284 -6.63 -24.23 9.02
N SER A 285 -6.67 -23.06 9.65
CA SER A 285 -7.52 -22.86 10.84
C SER A 285 -9.00 -22.66 10.46
N SER A 286 -9.88 -23.43 11.12
CA SER A 286 -11.31 -23.62 10.78
C SER A 286 -12.25 -22.40 10.86
N PRO A 287 -12.04 -21.33 11.66
CA PRO A 287 -13.08 -20.33 11.86
C PRO A 287 -13.48 -19.58 10.59
N ALA A 288 -12.51 -18.97 9.87
CA ALA A 288 -12.81 -18.23 8.64
C ALA A 288 -13.38 -19.13 7.51
N HIS A 289 -12.86 -20.36 7.38
CA HIS A 289 -13.33 -21.31 6.37
C HIS A 289 -14.80 -21.73 6.58
N GLY A 290 -15.22 -21.96 7.83
CA GLY A 290 -16.61 -22.34 8.14
C GLY A 290 -17.63 -21.25 7.87
N HIS A 291 -17.16 -20.02 7.64
CA HIS A 291 -17.95 -18.80 7.52
C HIS A 291 -18.03 -18.27 6.09
N LEU A 292 -17.06 -18.61 5.24
CA LEU A 292 -17.02 -18.16 3.86
C LEU A 292 -18.30 -18.52 3.08
N ALA A 293 -18.79 -19.75 3.24
CA ALA A 293 -19.95 -20.25 2.49
C ALA A 293 -21.27 -19.53 2.85
N THR A 294 -21.35 -18.91 4.03
CA THR A 294 -22.55 -18.20 4.50
C THR A 294 -22.40 -16.68 4.40
N MET A 295 -21.20 -16.16 4.12
CA MET A 295 -20.86 -14.74 4.23
C MET A 295 -21.81 -13.82 3.44
N ASP A 296 -22.20 -14.19 2.22
CA ASP A 296 -23.14 -13.40 1.41
C ASP A 296 -24.55 -13.34 2.04
N ALA A 297 -25.07 -14.49 2.49
CA ALA A 297 -26.35 -14.56 3.17
C ALA A 297 -26.31 -13.81 4.51
N ASP A 298 -25.23 -13.96 5.26
CA ASP A 298 -25.00 -13.33 6.56
C ASP A 298 -24.99 -11.78 6.44
N VAL A 299 -24.36 -11.24 5.39
CA VAL A 299 -24.38 -9.79 5.09
C VAL A 299 -25.78 -9.32 4.72
N ARG A 300 -26.48 -10.03 3.82
CA ARG A 300 -27.84 -9.65 3.39
C ARG A 300 -28.86 -9.72 4.53
N GLN A 301 -28.64 -10.60 5.51
CA GLN A 301 -29.46 -10.72 6.71
C GLN A 301 -29.05 -9.75 7.83
N GLY A 302 -27.92 -9.06 7.70
CA GLY A 302 -27.38 -8.20 8.75
C GLY A 302 -26.96 -8.97 10.01
N ARG A 303 -26.50 -10.22 9.88
CA ARG A 303 -26.11 -11.09 10.99
C ARG A 303 -24.84 -11.86 10.65
N LEU A 304 -23.76 -11.63 11.40
CA LEU A 304 -22.51 -12.38 11.23
C LEU A 304 -22.35 -13.43 12.33
N PRO A 305 -22.15 -14.72 12.02
CA PRO A 305 -21.94 -15.78 13.03
C PRO A 305 -20.71 -15.57 13.92
N TRP A 306 -19.73 -14.79 13.45
CA TRP A 306 -18.45 -14.53 14.13
C TRP A 306 -18.36 -13.16 14.80
N ALA A 307 -19.44 -12.38 14.82
CA ALA A 307 -19.52 -11.12 15.51
C ALA A 307 -20.87 -11.00 16.22
N THR A 308 -20.91 -10.28 17.35
CA THR A 308 -22.17 -10.08 18.10
C THR A 308 -23.14 -9.12 17.40
N SER A 309 -22.72 -8.46 16.31
CA SER A 309 -23.51 -7.51 15.49
C SER A 309 -22.83 -7.31 14.11
N VAL A 310 -23.47 -6.61 13.17
CA VAL A 310 -22.83 -6.11 11.93
C VAL A 310 -22.70 -4.59 11.97
N PRO A 311 -21.74 -4.03 12.75
CA PRO A 311 -21.56 -2.59 12.89
C PRO A 311 -21.53 -1.80 11.56
N PRO A 312 -20.88 -2.30 10.49
CA PRO A 312 -20.91 -1.60 9.19
C PRO A 312 -22.30 -1.33 8.64
N ILE A 313 -23.20 -2.31 8.73
CA ILE A 313 -24.57 -2.21 8.21
C ILE A 313 -25.40 -1.26 9.08
N ARG A 314 -25.20 -1.34 10.39
CA ARG A 314 -25.82 -0.43 11.35
C ARG A 314 -25.48 1.02 11.05
N GLU A 315 -24.20 1.31 10.87
CA GLU A 315 -23.71 2.66 10.57
C GLU A 315 -24.34 3.21 9.27
N ILE A 316 -24.44 2.37 8.22
CA ILE A 316 -25.12 2.75 6.97
C ILE A 316 -26.59 3.11 7.23
N TYR A 317 -27.31 2.27 7.97
CA TYR A 317 -28.72 2.50 8.28
C TYR A 317 -28.92 3.78 9.10
N GLU A 318 -28.10 4.01 10.13
CA GLU A 318 -28.17 5.20 10.99
C GLU A 318 -27.91 6.48 10.18
N ARG A 319 -26.89 6.49 9.29
CA ARG A 319 -26.58 7.61 8.40
C ARG A 319 -27.69 7.90 7.40
N LEU A 320 -28.22 6.88 6.72
CA LEU A 320 -29.28 7.05 5.72
C LEU A 320 -30.64 7.47 6.35
N ARG A 321 -30.83 7.16 7.63
CA ARG A 321 -31.99 7.61 8.43
C ARG A 321 -31.81 9.04 8.95
N ASN A 322 -30.58 9.48 9.24
CA ASN A 322 -30.30 10.79 9.80
C ASN A 322 -30.06 11.82 8.67
N PRO A 323 -31.00 12.76 8.41
CA PRO A 323 -30.82 13.75 7.36
C PRO A 323 -29.55 14.61 7.53
N ASN A 324 -29.05 14.73 8.76
CA ASN A 324 -27.87 15.54 9.06
C ASN A 324 -26.54 14.88 8.66
N GLU A 325 -26.53 13.59 8.34
CA GLU A 325 -25.30 12.83 8.04
C GLU A 325 -25.14 12.49 6.55
N ILE A 326 -26.19 12.63 5.74
CA ILE A 326 -26.21 12.31 4.30
C ILE A 326 -25.51 13.42 3.48
N ASP A 327 -25.69 14.67 3.89
CA ASP A 327 -24.96 15.81 3.35
C ASP A 327 -24.83 16.92 4.42
N PRO A 328 -23.73 16.95 5.19
CA PRO A 328 -23.52 17.98 6.20
C PRO A 328 -23.37 19.38 5.60
N MET A 329 -23.18 19.51 4.28
CA MET A 329 -23.03 20.79 3.58
C MET A 329 -24.33 21.31 2.95
N ALA A 330 -25.34 20.44 2.74
CA ALA A 330 -26.66 20.88 2.27
C ALA A 330 -27.35 21.79 3.31
N PRO A 331 -28.12 22.82 2.91
CA PRO A 331 -28.95 23.60 3.83
C PRO A 331 -29.89 22.71 4.65
N ALA A 332 -30.05 22.98 5.95
CA ALA A 332 -30.84 22.12 6.85
C ALA A 332 -32.29 21.86 6.39
N ASN A 333 -32.86 22.78 5.59
CA ASN A 333 -34.19 22.69 5.00
C ASN A 333 -34.28 21.83 3.73
N GLU A 334 -33.14 21.41 3.17
CA GLU A 334 -33.02 20.55 1.99
C GLU A 334 -32.59 19.12 2.35
N ARG A 335 -32.22 18.91 3.63
CA ARG A 335 -31.89 17.59 4.19
C ARG A 335 -33.16 16.80 4.47
N ALA A 336 -33.54 15.92 3.54
CA ALA A 336 -34.53 14.87 3.80
C ALA A 336 -33.81 13.57 4.16
N SER A 337 -34.36 12.77 5.09
CA SER A 337 -33.85 11.42 5.28
C SER A 337 -34.14 10.61 4.00
N VAL A 338 -33.15 9.85 3.53
CA VAL A 338 -33.29 9.00 2.33
C VAL A 338 -34.16 7.80 2.66
N LEU A 339 -34.00 7.27 3.86
CA LEU A 339 -34.95 6.32 4.43
C LEU A 339 -36.07 7.10 5.12
N PRO A 340 -37.35 6.72 4.99
CA PRO A 340 -38.44 7.43 5.66
C PRO A 340 -38.15 7.52 7.16
N MET A 341 -38.26 8.73 7.74
CA MET A 341 -38.15 8.88 9.20
C MET A 341 -39.19 7.96 9.83
N ALA A 342 -38.74 6.99 10.61
CA ALA A 342 -39.59 6.20 11.50
C ALA A 342 -40.16 7.10 12.60
N GLN A 343 -41.06 8.03 12.24
CA GLN A 343 -42.00 8.57 13.20
C GLN A 343 -42.91 7.41 13.55
N ALA A 344 -42.71 6.85 14.76
CA ALA A 344 -43.52 5.85 15.43
C ALA A 344 -44.65 5.33 14.54
N VAL A 345 -44.30 4.39 13.65
CA VAL A 345 -45.29 3.72 12.82
C VAL A 345 -46.22 3.04 13.80
N ASP A 346 -47.52 3.30 13.65
CA ASP A 346 -48.52 2.59 14.43
C ASP A 346 -48.26 1.08 14.24
N PRO A 347 -47.95 0.31 15.29
CA PRO A 347 -47.68 -1.13 15.16
C PRO A 347 -48.84 -1.90 14.50
N ASP A 348 -50.03 -1.31 14.42
CA ASP A 348 -51.18 -1.89 13.74
C ASP A 348 -51.32 -1.49 12.24
N ASP A 349 -50.51 -0.55 11.73
CA ASP A 349 -50.50 -0.17 10.31
C ASP A 349 -49.69 -1.16 9.47
N ARG A 350 -50.36 -2.22 9.02
CA ARG A 350 -49.75 -3.31 8.25
C ARG A 350 -49.15 -2.88 6.91
N MET A 351 -49.67 -1.83 6.25
CA MET A 351 -49.12 -1.38 4.96
C MET A 351 -47.84 -0.58 5.16
N ARG A 352 -47.83 0.35 6.13
CA ARG A 352 -46.59 1.07 6.45
C ARG A 352 -45.56 0.12 7.03
N ASN A 353 -45.94 -0.77 7.94
CA ASN A 353 -45.02 -1.78 8.46
C ASN A 353 -44.39 -2.58 7.33
N ALA A 354 -45.14 -2.99 6.29
CA ALA A 354 -44.59 -3.65 5.10
C ALA A 354 -43.58 -2.76 4.32
N GLU A 355 -43.86 -1.47 4.12
CA GLU A 355 -42.88 -0.52 3.54
C GLU A 355 -41.62 -0.35 4.42
N PHE A 356 -41.73 -0.52 5.73
CA PHE A 356 -40.63 -0.42 6.70
C PHE A 356 -39.89 -1.77 6.95
N GLN A 357 -40.45 -2.92 6.53
CA GLN A 357 -39.88 -4.26 6.76
C GLN A 357 -38.68 -4.59 5.84
N GLU A 358 -38.40 -3.75 4.84
CA GLU A 358 -37.38 -3.97 3.79
C GLU A 358 -36.21 -2.96 3.85
N ALA A 359 -35.77 -2.56 5.05
CA ALA A 359 -35.05 -1.30 5.30
C ALA A 359 -33.84 -0.95 4.39
N LEU A 360 -33.12 -1.94 3.84
CA LEU A 360 -32.04 -1.69 2.86
C LEU A 360 -32.07 -2.60 1.61
N GLY A 361 -32.71 -3.77 1.62
CA GLY A 361 -32.78 -4.67 0.44
C GLY A 361 -31.46 -4.85 -0.31
N LEU A 362 -30.41 -5.25 0.42
CA LEU A 362 -29.06 -5.34 -0.12
C LEU A 362 -28.91 -6.51 -1.10
N GLU A 363 -28.32 -6.22 -2.26
CA GLU A 363 -27.99 -7.19 -3.30
C GLU A 363 -26.50 -7.05 -3.67
N PRO A 364 -25.81 -8.16 -3.98
CA PRO A 364 -24.48 -8.09 -4.57
C PRO A 364 -24.57 -7.41 -5.93
N LYS A 365 -23.80 -6.35 -6.13
CA LYS A 365 -23.78 -5.58 -7.39
C LYS A 365 -22.53 -5.86 -8.22
N VAL A 366 -21.39 -5.98 -7.55
CA VAL A 366 -20.08 -6.15 -8.20
C VAL A 366 -19.25 -7.11 -7.36
N HIS A 367 -18.60 -8.05 -8.03
CA HIS A 367 -17.54 -8.88 -7.46
C HIS A 367 -16.21 -8.35 -7.94
N ILE A 368 -15.25 -8.31 -7.04
CA ILE A 368 -13.93 -7.77 -7.31
C ILE A 368 -12.89 -8.80 -6.87
N PHE A 369 -11.94 -9.08 -7.74
CA PHE A 369 -10.68 -9.66 -7.33
C PHE A 369 -9.60 -8.58 -7.34
N SER A 370 -8.73 -8.54 -6.35
CA SER A 370 -7.63 -7.59 -6.33
C SER A 370 -6.34 -8.21 -5.83
N ALA A 371 -5.27 -7.97 -6.56
CA ALA A 371 -3.89 -8.18 -6.12
C ALA A 371 -3.33 -6.84 -5.69
N ARG A 372 -3.12 -6.69 -4.38
CA ARG A 372 -2.63 -5.46 -3.79
C ARG A 372 -1.23 -5.67 -3.25
N SER A 373 -0.25 -5.01 -3.84
CA SER A 373 1.10 -4.99 -3.29
C SER A 373 1.30 -3.77 -2.42
N ARG A 374 1.81 -3.97 -1.21
CA ARG A 374 2.01 -2.91 -0.23
C ARG A 374 3.41 -2.99 0.33
N PHE A 375 4.00 -1.83 0.56
CA PHE A 375 5.04 -1.69 1.56
C PHE A 375 4.59 -0.67 2.60
N HIS A 376 4.88 -1.02 3.85
CA HIS A 376 4.52 -0.24 5.01
C HIS A 376 5.78 0.45 5.49
N PHE A 377 5.78 1.78 5.45
CA PHE A 377 6.74 2.57 6.20
C PHE A 377 6.15 2.83 7.58
N ASN A 378 6.86 2.36 8.58
CA ASN A 378 6.65 2.74 9.97
C ASN A 378 7.68 3.81 10.33
N GLU A 379 7.45 4.54 11.41
CA GLU A 379 8.54 5.30 12.02
C GLU A 379 9.61 4.34 12.52
N ALA A 380 10.88 4.68 12.30
CA ALA A 380 11.99 3.86 12.76
C ALA A 380 12.06 3.90 14.29
N ALA A 381 12.26 2.74 14.90
CA ALA A 381 12.43 2.68 16.35
C ALA A 381 13.70 3.44 16.78
N LEU A 382 13.63 4.20 17.87
CA LEU A 382 14.80 4.91 18.42
C LEU A 382 16.00 3.98 18.65
N THR A 383 15.77 2.73 19.03
CA THR A 383 16.85 1.74 19.22
C THR A 383 17.59 1.36 17.93
N ALA A 384 16.92 1.47 16.78
CA ALA A 384 17.53 1.29 15.47
C ALA A 384 18.39 2.52 15.10
N LEU A 385 17.85 3.73 15.29
CA LEU A 385 18.58 4.97 15.04
C LEU A 385 19.83 5.10 15.93
N ASP A 386 19.68 4.78 17.21
CA ASP A 386 20.76 4.73 18.20
C ASP A 386 21.92 3.83 17.74
N ARG A 387 21.57 2.67 17.16
CA ARG A 387 22.55 1.70 16.66
C ARG A 387 23.32 2.25 15.47
N LEU A 388 22.64 2.90 14.53
CA LEU A 388 23.29 3.50 13.36
C LEU A 388 24.16 4.69 13.74
N TYR A 389 23.72 5.53 14.67
CA TYR A 389 24.54 6.61 15.23
C TYR A 389 25.83 6.06 15.88
N ALA A 390 25.70 5.03 16.73
CA ALA A 390 26.85 4.39 17.36
C ALA A 390 27.78 3.72 16.34
N HIS A 391 27.22 3.10 15.29
CA HIS A 391 27.98 2.48 14.20
C HIS A 391 28.87 3.49 13.48
N GLY A 392 28.40 4.71 13.21
CA GLY A 392 29.23 5.77 12.62
C GLY A 392 30.49 6.08 13.46
N ARG A 393 30.38 6.11 14.80
CA ARG A 393 31.56 6.27 15.67
C ARG A 393 32.52 5.09 15.58
N THR A 394 32.00 3.87 15.51
CA THR A 394 32.83 2.66 15.28
C THR A 394 33.59 2.77 13.96
N GLN A 395 32.95 3.28 12.90
CA GLN A 395 33.60 3.46 11.60
C GLN A 395 34.69 4.55 11.61
N LEU A 396 34.50 5.63 12.36
CA LEU A 396 35.56 6.61 12.60
C LEU A 396 36.81 5.99 13.25
N GLN A 397 36.60 5.09 14.22
CA GLN A 397 37.70 4.35 14.86
C GLN A 397 38.35 3.37 13.88
N ALA A 398 37.57 2.72 13.02
CA ALA A 398 38.07 1.82 11.97
C ALA A 398 38.97 2.55 10.97
N ILE A 399 38.63 3.78 10.57
CA ILE A 399 39.50 4.61 9.71
C ILE A 399 40.82 4.95 10.41
N ILE A 400 40.80 5.31 11.70
CA ILE A 400 42.04 5.58 12.45
C ILE A 400 42.93 4.34 12.47
N ALA A 401 42.36 3.17 12.79
CA ALA A 401 43.08 1.90 12.80
C ALA A 401 43.66 1.60 11.41
N TYR A 402 42.88 1.81 10.35
CA TYR A 402 43.33 1.64 8.98
C TYR A 402 44.51 2.55 8.60
N VAL A 403 44.44 3.84 8.94
CA VAL A 403 45.52 4.82 8.71
C VAL A 403 46.80 4.41 9.47
N ASP A 404 46.65 3.91 10.70
CA ASP A 404 47.75 3.44 11.52
C ASP A 404 48.41 2.17 10.95
N GLU A 405 47.61 1.22 10.47
CA GLU A 405 48.06 -0.05 9.91
C GLU A 405 48.76 0.11 8.56
N THR A 406 48.20 0.93 7.67
CA THR A 406 48.78 1.18 6.34
C THR A 406 50.03 2.06 6.39
N GLY A 407 50.24 2.80 7.47
CA GLY A 407 51.31 3.79 7.57
C GLY A 407 51.16 4.93 6.57
N ALA A 408 49.92 5.16 6.07
CA ALA A 408 49.61 6.25 5.16
C ALA A 408 50.09 7.59 5.76
N SER A 409 50.81 8.37 4.97
CA SER A 409 51.41 9.61 5.46
C SER A 409 51.28 10.72 4.43
N GLY A 410 51.09 11.94 4.91
CA GLY A 410 50.81 13.09 4.07
C GLY A 410 50.06 14.15 4.86
N ARG A 411 50.03 15.38 4.32
CA ARG A 411 49.33 16.48 4.97
C ARG A 411 47.83 16.18 5.13
N GLY A 412 47.19 15.64 4.09
CA GLY A 412 45.77 15.27 4.11
C GLY A 412 45.44 14.21 5.15
N VAL A 413 46.25 13.14 5.26
CA VAL A 413 46.05 12.05 6.23
C VAL A 413 46.17 12.55 7.68
N THR A 414 47.18 13.39 7.97
CA THR A 414 47.32 13.99 9.31
C THR A 414 46.16 14.92 9.65
N GLU A 415 45.69 15.71 8.68
CA GLU A 415 44.53 16.60 8.84
C GLU A 415 43.23 15.80 9.07
N LEU A 416 43.01 14.71 8.33
CA LEU A 416 41.87 13.81 8.51
C LEU A 416 41.90 13.18 9.91
N ARG A 417 43.01 12.56 10.31
CA ARG A 417 43.14 11.95 11.63
C ARG A 417 42.84 12.95 12.76
N SER A 418 43.41 14.14 12.66
CA SER A 418 43.17 15.21 13.65
C SER A 418 41.70 15.68 13.65
N ALA A 419 41.00 15.58 12.51
CA ALA A 419 39.57 15.86 12.43
C ALA A 419 38.76 14.74 13.07
N ILE A 420 39.09 13.47 12.84
CA ILE A 420 38.42 12.32 13.45
C ILE A 420 38.61 12.31 14.97
N ASP A 421 39.82 12.53 15.48
CA ASP A 421 40.08 12.57 16.93
C ASP A 421 39.22 13.66 17.61
N ARG A 422 39.16 14.86 17.00
CA ARG A 422 38.28 15.94 17.49
C ARG A 422 36.81 15.57 17.41
N ALA A 423 36.38 14.94 16.33
CA ALA A 423 35.00 14.49 16.19
C ALA A 423 34.63 13.46 17.26
N LEU A 424 35.49 12.48 17.55
CA LEU A 424 35.24 11.48 18.60
C LEU A 424 35.15 12.10 19.99
N ASP A 425 35.91 13.16 20.26
CA ASP A 425 35.87 13.95 21.50
C ASP A 425 34.61 14.84 21.62
N GLU A 426 34.14 15.41 20.49
CA GLU A 426 32.98 16.32 20.44
C GLU A 426 31.64 15.57 20.38
N LEU A 427 31.61 14.44 19.67
CA LEU A 427 30.42 13.62 19.50
C LEU A 427 30.11 12.83 20.78
N PRO A 428 28.84 12.81 21.24
CA PRO A 428 28.40 11.95 22.32
C PRO A 428 28.70 10.46 22.10
N ASP A 429 29.09 9.76 23.17
CA ASP A 429 29.31 8.30 23.17
C ASP A 429 28.05 7.49 22.91
N ASP A 430 26.89 8.03 23.29
CA ASP A 430 25.58 7.46 23.04
C ASP A 430 24.62 8.53 22.53
N SER A 431 23.43 8.11 22.11
CA SER A 431 22.39 9.03 21.64
C SER A 431 21.56 9.64 22.75
N SER A 432 21.85 9.37 24.03
CA SER A 432 21.09 9.90 25.17
C SER A 432 20.95 11.41 25.13
N PRO A 433 21.96 12.21 24.72
CA PRO A 433 21.83 13.66 24.58
C PRO A 433 20.70 14.12 23.66
N PHE A 434 20.35 13.32 22.64
CA PHE A 434 19.35 13.64 21.64
C PHE A 434 17.91 13.23 22.04
N LYS A 435 17.74 12.42 23.09
CA LYS A 435 16.45 11.82 23.51
C LYS A 435 15.52 12.78 24.25
N VAL A 436 14.22 12.45 24.25
CA VAL A 436 13.08 13.18 24.86
C VAL A 436 13.47 13.92 26.14
N ARG A 437 13.14 15.22 26.16
CA ARG A 437 13.36 16.14 27.27
C ARG A 437 12.05 16.75 27.71
N THR A 438 11.91 16.99 29.01
CA THR A 438 10.70 17.58 29.58
C THR A 438 10.73 19.10 29.65
N ASP A 439 11.88 19.72 29.35
CA ASP A 439 12.07 21.17 29.39
C ASP A 439 12.74 21.69 28.11
N GLN A 440 12.44 22.94 27.79
CA GLN A 440 12.87 23.59 26.54
C GLN A 440 14.38 23.73 26.42
N ALA A 441 15.07 24.07 27.51
CA ALA A 441 16.51 24.30 27.47
C ALA A 441 17.27 23.01 27.17
N ALA A 442 16.81 21.89 27.71
CA ALA A 442 17.35 20.58 27.38
C ALA A 442 17.06 20.16 25.93
N LEU A 443 15.88 20.52 25.38
CA LEU A 443 15.57 20.28 23.97
C LEU A 443 16.46 21.13 23.03
N ASP A 444 16.72 22.38 23.38
CA ASP A 444 17.61 23.28 22.62
C ASP A 444 19.06 22.77 22.61
N ALA A 445 19.52 22.27 23.76
CA ALA A 445 20.84 21.63 23.87
C ALA A 445 20.92 20.35 23.03
N ALA A 446 19.84 19.55 23.01
CA ALA A 446 19.75 18.35 22.17
C ALA A 446 19.78 18.70 20.67
N GLU A 447 19.07 19.75 20.26
CA GLU A 447 19.08 20.26 18.87
C GLU A 447 20.49 20.68 18.44
N THR A 448 21.16 21.47 19.30
CA THR A 448 22.53 21.93 19.04
C THR A 448 23.48 20.74 18.88
N ALA A 449 23.41 19.77 19.79
CA ALA A 449 24.24 18.58 19.73
C ALA A 449 23.97 17.74 18.48
N ALA A 450 22.71 17.60 18.05
CA ALA A 450 22.35 16.87 16.84
C ALA A 450 22.84 17.58 15.56
N ASN A 451 22.70 18.91 15.49
CA ASN A 451 23.19 19.71 14.38
C ASN A 451 24.72 19.68 14.27
N ASP A 452 25.42 19.76 15.40
CA ASP A 452 26.88 19.63 15.43
C ASP A 452 27.31 18.24 15.00
N ALA A 453 26.64 17.18 15.49
CA ALA A 453 26.93 15.82 15.07
C ALA A 453 26.73 15.63 13.56
N ASN A 454 25.61 16.09 13.01
CA ASN A 454 25.34 16.04 11.59
C ASN A 454 26.43 16.76 10.79
N ARG A 455 26.72 18.02 11.13
CA ARG A 455 27.74 18.82 10.46
C ARG A 455 29.12 18.14 10.51
N ILE A 456 29.56 17.70 11.69
CA ILE A 456 30.88 17.07 11.86
C ILE A 456 31.00 15.81 11.00
N LEU A 457 29.96 14.97 10.98
CA LEU A 457 29.98 13.71 10.26
C LEU A 457 29.91 13.91 8.74
N HIS A 458 29.11 14.87 8.24
CA HIS A 458 29.13 15.25 6.82
C HIS A 458 30.44 15.93 6.41
N ASP A 459 31.00 16.83 7.24
CA ASP A 459 32.30 17.46 6.98
C ASP A 459 33.44 16.41 6.90
N LEU A 460 33.33 15.31 7.66
CA LEU A 460 34.26 14.19 7.60
C LEU A 460 34.01 13.31 6.37
N GLY A 461 32.75 13.05 6.03
CA GLY A 461 32.38 12.33 4.82
C GLY A 461 32.90 13.02 3.56
N ALA A 462 32.65 14.32 3.42
CA ALA A 462 33.16 15.16 2.34
C ALA A 462 34.70 15.22 2.27
N ARG A 463 35.40 15.00 3.39
CA ARG A 463 36.88 14.91 3.40
C ARG A 463 37.40 13.56 2.93
N LEU A 464 36.58 12.51 3.01
CA LEU A 464 36.89 11.22 2.41
C LEU A 464 36.67 11.31 0.91
N GLY A 465 35.58 11.92 0.43
CA GLY A 465 35.34 12.21 -0.99
C GLY A 465 33.97 12.87 -1.17
N ASP A 466 33.58 13.17 -2.41
CA ASP A 466 32.24 13.58 -2.84
C ASP A 466 31.81 12.72 -4.03
N ASP A 467 30.59 12.18 -4.01
CA ASP A 467 30.13 11.25 -5.05
C ASP A 467 29.93 11.95 -6.41
N ASP A 468 29.81 13.29 -6.42
CA ASP A 468 29.51 14.10 -7.61
C ASP A 468 30.72 14.83 -8.24
N ASP A 469 31.90 14.79 -7.59
CA ASP A 469 33.11 15.49 -8.06
C ASP A 469 34.27 14.50 -8.28
N ASP A 470 34.62 14.24 -9.55
CA ASP A 470 35.80 13.44 -9.99
C ASP A 470 37.13 13.84 -9.31
N ILE A 471 37.19 15.04 -8.73
CA ILE A 471 38.38 15.62 -8.07
C ILE A 471 38.51 15.15 -6.61
N SER A 472 37.43 14.66 -6.01
CA SER A 472 37.36 14.32 -4.58
C SER A 472 37.80 12.90 -4.26
N ASP A 473 37.70 11.98 -5.23
CA ASP A 473 38.14 10.59 -5.10
C ASP A 473 39.66 10.44 -4.97
N ASP A 474 40.43 11.45 -5.42
CA ASP A 474 41.89 11.53 -5.28
C ASP A 474 42.36 11.20 -3.85
N PHE A 475 41.58 11.58 -2.83
CA PHE A 475 41.94 11.31 -1.45
C PHE A 475 41.73 9.84 -1.04
N ILE A 476 40.60 9.20 -1.39
CA ILE A 476 40.39 7.76 -1.14
C ILE A 476 41.37 6.94 -1.99
N VAL A 477 41.60 7.32 -3.25
CA VAL A 477 42.62 6.71 -4.12
C VAL A 477 44.00 6.78 -3.46
N THR A 478 44.39 7.95 -2.95
CA THR A 478 45.66 8.12 -2.22
C THR A 478 45.73 7.27 -0.94
N LEU A 479 44.63 7.15 -0.21
CA LEU A 479 44.55 6.46 1.08
C LEU A 479 44.47 4.93 0.94
N SER A 480 43.80 4.44 -0.09
CA SER A 480 43.71 3.01 -0.47
C SER A 480 44.93 2.54 -1.24
N GLY A 481 45.60 3.44 -1.95
CA GLY A 481 46.65 3.09 -2.91
C GLY A 481 46.10 2.51 -4.22
N ALA A 482 44.80 2.62 -4.46
CA ALA A 482 44.20 2.29 -5.76
C ALA A 482 44.77 3.22 -6.86
N SER A 483 44.61 2.85 -8.12
CA SER A 483 45.00 3.72 -9.24
C SER A 483 43.81 3.93 -10.17
N ASP A 484 43.59 5.16 -10.64
CA ASP A 484 42.49 5.52 -11.55
C ASP A 484 42.40 4.62 -12.79
N ASP A 485 43.54 4.16 -13.32
CA ASP A 485 43.59 3.28 -14.50
C ASP A 485 43.22 1.80 -14.19
N GLN A 486 42.93 1.45 -12.93
CA GLN A 486 42.71 0.08 -12.44
C GLN A 486 41.49 -0.08 -11.53
N VAL A 487 40.55 0.88 -11.55
CA VAL A 487 39.26 0.72 -10.87
C VAL A 487 38.52 -0.44 -11.54
N ASP A 488 38.65 -1.62 -10.95
CA ASP A 488 38.10 -2.89 -11.41
C ASP A 488 37.07 -3.36 -10.37
N GLU A 489 35.98 -2.58 -10.28
CA GLU A 489 34.85 -2.84 -9.36
C GLU A 489 34.29 -4.27 -9.57
N ASP A 490 34.30 -4.75 -10.82
CA ASP A 490 33.87 -6.10 -11.22
C ASP A 490 34.59 -7.22 -10.44
N ARG A 491 35.87 -7.06 -10.12
CA ARG A 491 36.61 -8.04 -9.29
C ARG A 491 36.15 -8.04 -7.84
N VAL A 492 35.84 -6.87 -7.28
CA VAL A 492 35.32 -6.76 -5.91
C VAL A 492 33.95 -7.39 -5.83
N ASP A 493 33.08 -7.11 -6.79
CA ASP A 493 31.74 -7.69 -6.88
C ASP A 493 31.78 -9.20 -7.05
N ALA A 494 32.62 -9.72 -7.96
CA ALA A 494 32.83 -11.15 -8.13
C ALA A 494 33.35 -11.83 -6.85
N PHE A 495 34.27 -11.18 -6.12
CA PHE A 495 34.79 -11.70 -4.85
C PHE A 495 33.72 -11.73 -3.75
N VAL A 496 32.95 -10.65 -3.60
CA VAL A 496 31.83 -10.57 -2.66
C VAL A 496 30.80 -11.64 -2.99
N ALA A 497 30.41 -11.76 -4.27
CA ALA A 497 29.48 -12.77 -4.76
C ALA A 497 29.96 -14.18 -4.47
N TRP A 498 31.23 -14.50 -4.79
CA TRP A 498 31.83 -15.80 -4.48
C TRP A 498 31.75 -16.13 -2.99
N ARG A 499 32.11 -15.19 -2.11
CA ARG A 499 32.05 -15.40 -0.66
C ARG A 499 30.63 -15.63 -0.16
N LYS A 500 29.66 -14.88 -0.69
CA LYS A 500 28.23 -15.07 -0.39
C LYS A 500 27.74 -16.44 -0.84
N ILE A 501 28.07 -16.87 -2.05
CA ILE A 501 27.69 -18.18 -2.59
C ILE A 501 28.29 -19.31 -1.75
N VAL A 502 29.58 -19.27 -1.44
CA VAL A 502 30.24 -20.27 -0.58
C VAL A 502 29.59 -20.32 0.80
N GLY A 503 29.23 -19.17 1.38
CA GLY A 503 28.46 -19.09 2.62
C GLY A 503 27.12 -19.81 2.51
N LEU A 504 26.34 -19.49 1.48
CA LEU A 504 25.03 -20.11 1.21
C LEU A 504 25.13 -21.62 1.01
N GLU A 505 26.10 -22.10 0.24
CA GLU A 505 26.35 -23.54 0.02
C GLU A 505 26.74 -24.28 1.30
N SER A 506 27.37 -23.58 2.25
CA SER A 506 27.69 -24.12 3.58
C SER A 506 26.55 -24.01 4.60
N GLY A 507 25.45 -23.33 4.24
CA GLY A 507 24.31 -23.07 5.11
C GLY A 507 24.44 -21.83 6.00
N ASP A 508 25.51 -21.03 5.83
CA ASP A 508 25.69 -19.75 6.52
C ASP A 508 25.16 -18.59 5.66
N THR A 509 23.97 -18.10 6.02
CA THR A 509 23.33 -16.97 5.33
C THR A 509 23.85 -15.60 5.79
N THR A 510 24.77 -15.54 6.76
CA THR A 510 25.21 -14.27 7.37
C THR A 510 25.81 -13.35 6.33
N LEU A 511 26.81 -13.84 5.57
CA LEU A 511 27.47 -13.05 4.52
C LEU A 511 26.52 -12.68 3.37
N ALA A 512 25.58 -13.56 3.02
CA ALA A 512 24.60 -13.26 1.97
C ALA A 512 23.68 -12.09 2.33
N ARG A 513 23.45 -11.84 3.63
CA ARG A 513 22.68 -10.68 4.09
C ARG A 513 23.54 -9.43 4.19
N THR A 514 24.85 -9.58 4.33
CA THR A 514 25.80 -8.47 4.44
C THR A 514 25.90 -7.70 3.11
N GLN A 515 25.72 -6.39 3.22
CA GLN A 515 25.91 -5.34 2.21
C GLN A 515 27.12 -4.46 2.53
N ALA A 516 27.61 -4.43 3.78
CA ALA A 516 28.86 -3.75 4.13
C ALA A 516 30.10 -4.55 3.70
N LEU A 517 31.20 -3.87 3.39
CA LEU A 517 32.44 -4.52 2.94
C LEU A 517 33.36 -5.00 4.07
N ASP A 518 33.13 -4.60 5.33
CA ASP A 518 34.01 -4.95 6.46
C ASP A 518 34.32 -6.47 6.53
N PRO A 519 33.31 -7.37 6.50
CA PRO A 519 33.58 -8.80 6.69
C PRO A 519 34.33 -9.43 5.50
N PHE A 520 34.16 -8.87 4.30
CA PHE A 520 34.83 -9.35 3.08
C PHE A 520 36.28 -8.90 3.04
N ARG A 521 36.53 -7.65 3.42
CA ARG A 521 37.87 -7.08 3.60
C ARG A 521 38.67 -7.83 4.67
N GLU A 522 38.09 -8.02 5.84
CA GLU A 522 38.72 -8.79 6.93
C GLU A 522 39.07 -10.22 6.48
N TYR A 523 38.15 -10.87 5.74
CA TYR A 523 38.40 -12.19 5.18
C TYR A 523 39.57 -12.20 4.21
N TYR A 524 39.61 -11.26 3.26
CA TYR A 524 40.71 -11.14 2.29
C TYR A 524 42.06 -10.96 3.00
N GLN A 525 42.13 -10.06 3.98
CA GLN A 525 43.36 -9.80 4.73
C GLN A 525 43.85 -11.03 5.50
N ALA A 526 42.92 -11.74 6.14
CA ALA A 526 43.23 -12.92 6.95
C ALA A 526 43.60 -14.16 6.13
N THR A 527 43.10 -14.28 4.89
CA THR A 527 43.14 -15.55 4.16
C THR A 527 43.68 -15.47 2.73
N MET A 528 43.88 -14.27 2.17
CA MET A 528 44.30 -14.09 0.78
C MET A 528 45.43 -13.07 0.60
N ALA A 529 45.72 -12.20 1.57
CA ALA A 529 46.68 -11.11 1.36
C ALA A 529 48.16 -11.54 1.29
N ASP A 530 48.61 -12.52 2.07
CA ASP A 530 50.01 -13.00 2.10
C ASP A 530 50.35 -13.96 0.95
N ASP A 531 51.13 -13.49 -0.05
CA ASP A 531 51.60 -14.28 -1.20
C ASP A 531 52.66 -15.33 -0.83
N GLY A 532 53.27 -15.22 0.35
CA GLY A 532 54.21 -16.18 0.92
C GLY A 532 53.55 -17.37 1.60
N ASN A 533 52.24 -17.30 1.87
CA ASN A 533 51.49 -18.35 2.57
C ASN A 533 50.77 -19.28 1.59
N SER A 534 51.08 -20.58 1.64
CA SER A 534 50.48 -21.58 0.74
C SER A 534 48.97 -21.71 0.88
N ASP A 535 48.43 -21.50 2.08
CA ASP A 535 46.99 -21.58 2.31
C ASP A 535 46.28 -20.40 1.66
N HIS A 536 46.92 -19.23 1.63
CA HIS A 536 46.39 -18.05 0.96
C HIS A 536 46.40 -18.18 -0.56
N LEU A 537 47.48 -18.72 -1.11
CA LEU A 537 47.57 -19.04 -2.53
C LEU A 537 46.51 -20.07 -2.96
N ALA A 538 46.19 -21.04 -2.09
CA ALA A 538 45.12 -22.00 -2.34
C ALA A 538 43.74 -21.32 -2.39
N GLU A 539 43.47 -20.39 -1.48
CA GLU A 539 42.21 -19.64 -1.46
C GLU A 539 42.07 -18.71 -2.67
N ARG A 540 43.15 -18.00 -3.07
CA ARG A 540 43.21 -17.24 -4.33
C ARG A 540 42.89 -18.11 -5.54
N THR A 541 43.45 -19.32 -5.58
CA THR A 541 43.19 -20.28 -6.65
C THR A 541 41.73 -20.72 -6.66
N ALA A 542 41.16 -21.02 -5.48
CA ALA A 542 39.77 -21.43 -5.35
C ALA A 542 38.79 -20.35 -5.82
N PHE A 543 39.07 -19.07 -5.50
CA PHE A 543 38.29 -17.94 -6.01
C PHE A 543 38.34 -17.87 -7.55
N VAL A 544 39.54 -17.87 -8.15
CA VAL A 544 39.69 -17.76 -9.61
C VAL A 544 39.04 -18.95 -10.32
N GLU A 545 39.26 -20.18 -9.87
CA GLU A 545 38.65 -21.38 -10.46
C GLU A 545 37.12 -21.35 -10.38
N PHE A 546 36.56 -20.83 -9.27
CA PHE A 546 35.12 -20.66 -9.13
C PHE A 546 34.59 -19.61 -10.11
N ALA A 547 35.22 -18.44 -10.15
CA ALA A 547 34.79 -17.32 -10.97
C ALA A 547 34.87 -17.66 -12.47
N GLU A 548 35.96 -18.27 -12.93
CA GLU A 548 36.11 -18.74 -14.32
C GLU A 548 35.05 -19.79 -14.70
N ARG A 549 34.68 -20.67 -13.76
CA ARG A 549 33.63 -21.68 -13.98
C ARG A 549 32.26 -21.02 -14.17
N VAL A 550 31.88 -20.08 -13.30
CA VAL A 550 30.59 -19.38 -13.35
C VAL A 550 30.52 -18.46 -14.56
N HIS A 551 31.60 -17.71 -14.83
CA HIS A 551 31.75 -16.91 -16.05
C HIS A 551 31.61 -17.76 -17.32
N GLY A 552 32.17 -18.98 -17.33
CA GLY A 552 32.12 -19.88 -18.48
C GLY A 552 30.77 -20.56 -18.76
N ASP A 553 29.85 -20.57 -17.80
CA ASP A 553 28.53 -21.19 -17.93
C ASP A 553 27.41 -20.15 -17.85
N GLN A 554 26.91 -19.72 -19.01
CA GLN A 554 25.80 -18.76 -19.13
C GLN A 554 24.48 -19.24 -18.50
N ASN A 555 24.37 -20.53 -18.13
CA ASN A 555 23.20 -21.07 -17.44
C ASN A 555 23.41 -21.22 -15.94
N ASP A 556 24.60 -20.89 -15.41
CA ASP A 556 24.82 -20.85 -13.97
C ASP A 556 23.94 -19.73 -13.38
N PRO A 557 23.16 -20.00 -12.33
CA PRO A 557 22.25 -19.01 -11.74
C PRO A 557 22.97 -17.76 -11.21
N TYR A 558 24.29 -17.79 -11.05
CA TYR A 558 25.08 -16.66 -10.59
C TYR A 558 25.93 -16.01 -11.70
N HIS A 559 25.74 -16.38 -12.97
CA HIS A 559 26.55 -15.89 -14.10
C HIS A 559 26.65 -14.36 -14.17
N GLU A 560 25.56 -13.64 -13.86
CA GLU A 560 25.50 -12.17 -13.88
C GLU A 560 26.55 -11.51 -12.98
N HIS A 561 26.94 -12.13 -11.85
CA HIS A 561 27.94 -11.57 -10.93
C HIS A 561 29.39 -11.78 -11.39
N PHE A 562 29.58 -12.49 -12.50
CA PHE A 562 30.90 -12.84 -13.04
C PHE A 562 31.01 -12.58 -14.54
N GLU A 563 30.02 -11.94 -15.17
CA GLU A 563 30.00 -11.78 -16.63
C GLU A 563 31.18 -10.95 -17.16
N ASP A 564 31.61 -9.95 -16.39
CA ASP A 564 32.75 -9.07 -16.71
C ASP A 564 34.04 -9.45 -15.95
N PHE A 565 34.05 -10.58 -15.23
CA PHE A 565 35.18 -10.99 -14.41
C PHE A 565 36.47 -11.19 -15.23
N THR A 566 37.52 -10.45 -14.86
CA THR A 566 38.87 -10.64 -15.38
C THR A 566 39.80 -11.19 -14.28
N PRO A 567 40.36 -12.39 -14.41
CA PRO A 567 41.14 -13.01 -13.33
C PRO A 567 42.45 -12.26 -13.03
N PRO A 568 42.81 -12.04 -11.74
CA PRO A 568 44.13 -11.56 -11.37
C PRO A 568 45.22 -12.56 -11.78
N SER A 569 46.21 -12.10 -12.53
CA SER A 569 47.22 -12.96 -13.16
C SER A 569 48.64 -12.77 -12.58
N THR A 570 48.87 -11.64 -11.91
CA THR A 570 50.15 -11.27 -11.31
C THR A 570 49.97 -10.81 -9.86
N GLU A 571 51.04 -10.80 -9.08
CA GLU A 571 51.00 -10.21 -7.72
C GLU A 571 50.68 -8.71 -7.73
N ALA A 572 51.02 -8.01 -8.82
CA ALA A 572 50.60 -6.62 -8.98
C ALA A 572 49.07 -6.53 -9.14
N ASP A 573 48.43 -7.48 -9.83
CA ASP A 573 46.98 -7.53 -9.97
C ASP A 573 46.31 -7.82 -8.62
N TRP A 574 46.87 -8.71 -7.80
CA TRP A 574 46.36 -8.99 -6.44
C TRP A 574 46.55 -7.82 -5.48
N ALA A 575 47.67 -7.10 -5.60
CA ALA A 575 47.88 -5.87 -4.84
C ALA A 575 46.89 -4.77 -5.26
N ALA A 576 46.65 -4.61 -6.56
CA ALA A 576 45.64 -3.69 -7.09
C ALA A 576 44.23 -4.07 -6.62
N PHE A 577 43.90 -5.36 -6.65
CA PHE A 577 42.62 -5.87 -6.13
C PHE A 577 42.44 -5.57 -4.63
N SER A 578 43.48 -5.77 -3.81
CA SER A 578 43.44 -5.41 -2.39
C SER A 578 43.17 -3.91 -2.19
N ALA A 579 43.86 -3.06 -2.97
CA ALA A 579 43.69 -1.62 -2.90
C ALA A 579 42.28 -1.19 -3.34
N GLN A 580 41.73 -1.82 -4.38
CA GLN A 580 40.35 -1.57 -4.82
C GLN A 580 39.33 -1.98 -3.74
N LEU A 581 39.56 -3.10 -3.05
CA LEU A 581 38.71 -3.52 -1.93
C LEU A 581 38.74 -2.51 -0.77
N ASP A 582 39.91 -1.93 -0.47
CA ASP A 582 40.04 -0.85 0.52
C ASP A 582 39.36 0.45 0.04
N TYR A 583 39.44 0.78 -1.26
CA TYR A 583 38.75 1.93 -1.87
C TYR A 583 37.23 1.82 -1.75
N GLU A 584 36.64 0.69 -2.16
CA GLU A 584 35.18 0.48 -2.05
C GLU A 584 34.70 0.43 -0.59
N TRP A 585 35.51 -0.16 0.29
CA TRP A 585 35.24 -0.14 1.72
C TRP A 585 35.17 1.30 2.26
N LEU A 586 36.13 2.17 1.91
CA LEU A 586 36.14 3.57 2.33
C LEU A 586 34.93 4.36 1.80
N LYS A 587 34.45 4.09 0.57
CA LYS A 587 33.20 4.66 0.02
C LYS A 587 31.99 4.30 0.87
N ILE A 588 31.84 3.03 1.25
CA ILE A 588 30.76 2.56 2.11
C ILE A 588 30.86 3.19 3.51
N VAL A 589 32.07 3.19 4.10
CA VAL A 589 32.33 3.76 5.42
C VAL A 589 31.98 5.24 5.48
N ARG A 590 32.33 6.02 4.45
CA ARG A 590 31.93 7.42 4.31
C ARG A 590 30.41 7.58 4.44
N ARG A 591 29.64 6.83 3.64
CA ARG A 591 28.16 6.90 3.65
C ARG A 591 27.57 6.48 5.00
N GLN A 592 28.19 5.50 5.67
CA GLN A 592 27.81 5.10 7.02
C GLN A 592 28.03 6.21 8.06
N ILE A 593 29.13 6.97 7.93
CA ILE A 593 29.45 8.13 8.78
C ILE A 593 28.44 9.26 8.53
N GLU A 594 28.19 9.62 7.28
CA GLU A 594 27.21 10.65 6.90
C GLU A 594 25.79 10.29 7.37
N ALA A 595 25.37 9.04 7.15
CA ALA A 595 24.08 8.53 7.62
C ALA A 595 23.96 8.60 9.15
N ALA A 596 25.03 8.32 9.91
CA ALA A 596 25.02 8.46 11.36
C ALA A 596 24.74 9.90 11.81
N GLY A 597 25.20 10.92 11.05
CA GLY A 597 24.87 12.32 11.27
C GLY A 597 23.38 12.59 11.08
N THR A 598 22.83 12.09 9.98
CA THR A 598 21.39 12.16 9.70
C THR A 598 20.57 11.48 10.81
N MET A 599 21.02 10.34 11.34
CA MET A 599 20.33 9.63 12.42
C MET A 599 20.35 10.40 13.75
N ALA A 600 21.42 11.14 14.07
CA ALA A 600 21.44 12.00 15.25
C ALA A 600 20.33 13.07 15.20
N HIS A 601 20.13 13.66 14.02
CA HIS A 601 19.06 14.62 13.78
C HIS A 601 17.67 13.98 13.83
N ALA A 602 17.51 12.76 13.29
CA ALA A 602 16.25 12.00 13.39
C ALA A 602 15.86 11.65 14.84
N ILE A 603 16.83 11.29 15.70
CA ILE A 603 16.57 11.00 17.13
C ILE A 603 16.11 12.26 17.86
N TRP A 604 16.77 13.39 17.60
CA TRP A 604 16.32 14.68 18.13
C TRP A 604 14.93 15.03 17.62
N PHE A 605 14.64 14.80 16.35
CA PHE A 605 13.36 15.12 15.75
C PHE A 605 12.21 14.35 16.40
N ASP A 606 12.34 13.03 16.58
CA ASP A 606 11.33 12.23 17.29
C ASP A 606 11.14 12.71 18.75
N SER A 607 12.22 13.16 19.37
CA SER A 607 12.18 13.76 20.71
C SER A 607 11.47 15.11 20.75
N ALA A 608 11.71 15.96 19.75
CA ALA A 608 11.05 17.25 19.59
C ALA A 608 9.55 17.04 19.30
N ARG A 609 9.21 16.02 18.51
CA ARG A 609 7.82 15.65 18.23
C ARG A 609 7.03 15.38 19.50
N GLU A 610 7.54 14.48 20.33
CA GLU A 610 6.93 14.11 21.61
C GLU A 610 6.84 15.31 22.57
N PHE A 611 7.81 16.23 22.54
CA PHE A 611 7.78 17.44 23.37
C PHE A 611 6.66 18.41 22.96
N PHE A 612 6.52 18.71 21.67
CA PHE A 612 5.52 19.68 21.20
C PHE A 612 4.10 19.12 21.18
N VAL A 613 3.95 17.82 20.90
CA VAL A 613 2.67 17.11 20.90
C VAL A 613 2.88 15.77 21.62
N PRO A 614 2.54 15.66 22.92
CA PRO A 614 2.72 14.42 23.68
C PRO A 614 1.93 13.24 23.09
N GLY A 615 2.56 12.07 23.06
CA GLY A 615 2.02 10.85 22.44
C GLY A 615 2.03 10.85 20.91
N SER A 616 2.76 11.78 20.28
CA SER A 616 2.84 11.86 18.82
C SER A 616 3.91 10.94 18.21
N SER A 617 4.86 10.44 19.01
CA SER A 617 5.84 9.43 18.56
C SER A 617 5.18 8.07 18.40
N ARG A 618 5.38 7.39 17.26
CA ARG A 618 4.78 6.09 16.95
C ARG A 618 5.85 5.03 16.74
N ALA A 619 6.38 4.49 17.83
CA ALA A 619 7.30 3.35 17.74
C ALA A 619 6.67 2.10 17.07
N VAL A 620 5.33 2.00 17.04
CA VAL A 620 4.59 0.90 16.42
C VAL A 620 3.33 1.43 15.72
N GLY A 621 3.21 1.19 14.42
CA GLY A 621 2.05 1.59 13.62
C GLY A 621 2.45 1.97 12.20
N ASN A 622 1.58 1.70 11.22
CA ASN A 622 1.83 2.17 9.87
C ASN A 622 1.78 3.69 9.90
N PHE A 623 2.78 4.28 9.29
CA PHE A 623 2.83 5.70 9.11
C PHE A 623 2.37 6.04 7.70
N ILE A 624 3.00 5.39 6.72
CA ILE A 624 2.66 5.51 5.30
C ILE A 624 2.51 4.10 4.73
N ILE A 625 1.46 3.91 3.95
CA ILE A 625 1.24 2.70 3.18
C ILE A 625 1.22 3.10 1.71
N ASP A 626 2.28 2.74 1.00
CA ASP A 626 2.29 2.85 -0.45
C ASP A 626 1.79 1.53 -1.02
N THR A 627 0.74 1.59 -1.85
CA THR A 627 0.16 0.40 -2.46
C THR A 627 0.02 0.51 -3.97
N MET A 628 0.09 -0.65 -4.61
CA MET A 628 -0.26 -0.86 -5.99
C MET A 628 -1.35 -1.92 -6.06
N ASP A 629 -2.53 -1.50 -6.47
CA ASP A 629 -3.73 -2.28 -6.63
C ASP A 629 -3.95 -2.63 -8.08
N PHE A 630 -3.84 -3.91 -8.41
CA PHE A 630 -4.45 -4.45 -9.61
C PHE A 630 -5.81 -5.03 -9.24
N THR A 631 -6.87 -4.54 -9.87
CA THR A 631 -8.25 -4.89 -9.55
C THR A 631 -8.98 -5.37 -10.79
N GLU A 632 -9.76 -6.42 -10.65
CA GLU A 632 -10.59 -7.02 -11.70
C GLU A 632 -12.04 -7.02 -11.24
N PHE A 633 -12.93 -6.65 -12.15
CA PHE A 633 -14.34 -6.46 -11.85
C PHE A 633 -15.17 -7.48 -12.63
N PHE A 634 -16.19 -8.00 -11.96
CA PHE A 634 -17.16 -8.97 -12.50
C PHE A 634 -18.56 -8.48 -12.11
N THR A 635 -19.54 -8.51 -13.03
CA THR A 635 -20.94 -8.36 -12.60
C THR A 635 -21.42 -9.65 -11.96
N GLN A 636 -22.60 -9.61 -11.33
CA GLN A 636 -23.26 -10.82 -10.82
C GLN A 636 -23.42 -11.91 -11.90
N TYR A 637 -23.64 -11.53 -13.16
CA TYR A 637 -23.80 -12.49 -14.25
C TYR A 637 -22.48 -13.19 -14.60
N GLU A 638 -21.39 -12.44 -14.85
CA GLU A 638 -20.10 -13.07 -15.16
C GLU A 638 -19.56 -13.86 -13.97
N TRP A 639 -19.74 -13.37 -12.75
CA TRP A 639 -19.41 -14.13 -11.54
C TRP A 639 -20.17 -15.46 -11.50
N GLY A 640 -21.45 -15.43 -11.88
CA GLY A 640 -22.32 -16.59 -12.08
C GLY A 640 -21.78 -17.64 -13.06
N LEU A 641 -20.94 -17.23 -14.02
CA LEU A 641 -20.31 -18.11 -15.01
C LEU A 641 -18.97 -18.71 -14.57
N VAL A 642 -18.31 -18.13 -13.55
CA VAL A 642 -17.09 -18.67 -12.96
C VAL A 642 -17.44 -19.98 -12.23
N GLU A 643 -16.69 -21.05 -12.46
CA GLU A 643 -16.93 -22.34 -11.77
C GLU A 643 -16.64 -22.20 -10.27
N ASP A 644 -17.37 -22.93 -9.40
CA ASP A 644 -17.20 -22.82 -7.94
C ASP A 644 -15.76 -23.11 -7.46
N ARG A 645 -15.03 -23.97 -8.18
CA ARG A 645 -13.60 -24.22 -7.91
C ARG A 645 -12.72 -23.01 -8.23
N ASP A 646 -13.08 -22.25 -9.26
CA ASP A 646 -12.31 -21.10 -9.73
C ASP A 646 -12.67 -19.83 -8.93
N ARG A 647 -13.91 -19.73 -8.43
CA ARG A 647 -14.35 -18.67 -7.50
C ARG A 647 -13.59 -18.66 -6.19
N ASN A 648 -13.07 -19.83 -5.79
CA ASN A 648 -12.22 -20.01 -4.63
C ASN A 648 -10.74 -20.12 -5.01
N SER A 649 -10.39 -19.80 -6.25
CA SER A 649 -9.02 -19.78 -6.74
C SER A 649 -8.53 -18.34 -6.92
N LEU A 650 -7.22 -18.18 -7.13
CA LEU A 650 -6.57 -16.90 -7.41
C LEU A 650 -6.42 -16.64 -8.92
N ASP A 651 -6.94 -17.53 -9.77
CA ASP A 651 -6.71 -17.54 -11.22
C ASP A 651 -8.08 -17.50 -11.94
N PHE A 652 -8.54 -16.29 -12.24
CA PHE A 652 -9.83 -16.08 -12.90
C PHE A 652 -9.67 -16.11 -14.40
N ASN A 653 -10.59 -16.80 -15.10
CA ASN A 653 -10.57 -16.77 -16.56
C ASN A 653 -10.82 -15.33 -17.07
N PRO A 654 -9.90 -14.73 -17.85
CA PRO A 654 -9.98 -13.31 -18.23
C PRO A 654 -11.23 -12.98 -19.05
N LYS A 655 -11.86 -13.99 -19.69
CA LYS A 655 -13.11 -13.84 -20.45
C LYS A 655 -14.30 -13.41 -19.59
N HIS A 656 -14.21 -13.55 -18.27
CA HIS A 656 -15.25 -13.15 -17.32
C HIS A 656 -14.99 -11.77 -16.71
N VAL A 657 -13.80 -11.20 -16.92
CA VAL A 657 -13.43 -9.89 -16.41
C VAL A 657 -14.07 -8.82 -17.30
N ILE A 658 -14.95 -8.01 -16.73
CA ILE A 658 -15.64 -6.93 -17.48
C ILE A 658 -14.82 -5.64 -17.51
N HIS A 659 -13.95 -5.45 -16.53
CA HIS A 659 -13.08 -4.30 -16.39
C HIS A 659 -11.91 -4.67 -15.49
N SER A 660 -10.77 -4.01 -15.69
CA SER A 660 -9.64 -4.09 -14.78
C SER A 660 -9.09 -2.68 -14.58
N SER A 661 -8.59 -2.41 -13.38
CA SER A 661 -7.92 -1.17 -13.04
C SER A 661 -6.57 -1.44 -12.40
N LEU A 662 -5.64 -0.52 -12.65
CA LEU A 662 -4.39 -0.45 -11.94
C LEU A 662 -4.34 0.90 -11.23
N VAL A 663 -4.37 0.85 -9.92
CA VAL A 663 -4.31 2.02 -9.05
C VAL A 663 -3.02 1.95 -8.25
N ASN A 664 -2.29 3.03 -8.21
CA ASN A 664 -1.16 3.20 -7.32
C ASN A 664 -1.62 4.26 -6.32
N GLU A 665 -1.65 3.93 -5.03
CA GLU A 665 -2.13 4.80 -3.95
C GLU A 665 -1.03 5.02 -2.92
N VAL A 666 -1.01 6.20 -2.30
CA VAL A 666 -0.31 6.43 -1.04
C VAL A 666 -1.38 6.74 -0.01
N GLN A 667 -1.41 5.93 1.05
CA GLN A 667 -2.26 6.12 2.21
C GLN A 667 -1.41 6.61 3.37
N ILE A 668 -1.88 7.65 4.05
CA ILE A 668 -1.28 8.19 5.26
C ILE A 668 -2.24 7.89 6.41
N GLU A 669 -1.75 7.18 7.42
CA GLU A 669 -2.51 6.98 8.65
C GLU A 669 -2.31 8.22 9.53
N LEU A 670 -3.34 9.07 9.62
CA LEU A 670 -3.32 10.20 10.52
C LEU A 670 -3.45 9.72 11.96
N GLY A 671 -2.80 10.42 12.88
CA GLY A 671 -2.87 10.15 14.30
C GLY A 671 -2.55 11.35 15.19
N SER A 672 -1.71 12.31 14.78
CA SER A 672 -1.38 13.49 15.61
C SER A 672 -1.29 14.80 14.83
N GLU A 673 -1.52 14.76 13.52
CA GLU A 673 -1.42 15.90 12.61
C GLU A 673 -2.42 16.99 13.01
N GLU A 674 -3.65 16.61 13.38
CA GLU A 674 -4.64 17.55 13.94
C GLU A 674 -4.13 18.21 15.23
N ALA A 675 -3.52 17.45 16.13
CA ALA A 675 -2.94 17.99 17.36
C ALA A 675 -1.76 18.93 17.10
N TYR A 676 -0.96 18.70 16.05
CA TYR A 676 0.07 19.65 15.60
C TYR A 676 -0.55 20.95 15.08
N LEU A 677 -1.56 20.86 14.22
CA LEU A 677 -2.24 22.04 13.69
C LEU A 677 -2.89 22.85 14.80
N ASP A 678 -3.54 22.20 15.75
CA ASP A 678 -4.13 22.85 16.92
C ASP A 678 -3.08 23.51 17.80
N ARG A 679 -1.94 22.85 18.02
CA ARG A 679 -0.82 23.42 18.76
C ARG A 679 -0.25 24.66 18.08
N ILE A 680 -0.10 24.63 16.75
CA ILE A 680 0.35 25.78 15.95
C ILE A 680 -0.65 26.94 16.08
N ARG A 681 -1.96 26.67 15.96
CA ARG A 681 -3.02 27.69 16.11
C ARG A 681 -3.02 28.32 17.49
N GLU A 682 -2.86 27.52 18.55
CA GLU A 682 -2.79 28.00 19.94
C GLU A 682 -1.60 28.96 20.14
N LEU A 683 -0.42 28.57 19.63
CA LEU A 683 0.79 29.39 19.72
C LEU A 683 0.66 30.66 18.87
N ASP A 684 0.16 30.57 17.64
CA ASP A 684 -0.07 31.72 16.76
C ASP A 684 -1.05 32.72 17.38
N GLN A 685 -2.13 32.25 17.98
CA GLN A 685 -3.10 33.09 18.69
C GLN A 685 -2.44 33.83 19.87
N THR A 686 -1.62 33.14 20.65
CA THR A 686 -0.85 33.74 21.76
C THR A 686 0.07 34.87 21.25
N ILE A 687 0.72 34.66 20.10
CA ILE A 687 1.59 35.66 19.47
C ILE A 687 0.76 36.87 19.02
N ARG A 688 -0.38 36.66 18.35
CA ARG A 688 -1.27 37.73 17.85
C ARG A 688 -1.77 38.64 18.95
N GLU A 689 -2.23 38.07 20.07
CA GLU A 689 -2.73 38.83 21.21
C GLU A 689 -1.68 39.81 21.76
N HIS A 690 -0.40 39.43 21.71
CA HIS A 690 0.70 40.29 22.15
C HIS A 690 1.13 41.29 21.09
N VAL A 691 1.17 40.89 19.81
CA VAL A 691 1.50 41.77 18.69
C VAL A 691 0.49 42.91 18.58
N ASP A 692 -0.80 42.62 18.72
CA ASP A 692 -1.87 43.62 18.70
C ASP A 692 -1.74 44.64 19.85
N ALA A 693 -1.14 44.23 20.97
CA ALA A 693 -0.86 45.10 22.11
C ALA A 693 0.45 45.92 21.97
N THR A 694 1.30 45.61 20.99
CA THR A 694 2.66 46.16 20.87
C THR A 694 2.81 47.03 19.62
N ALA A 695 2.88 48.35 19.81
CA ALA A 695 2.99 49.30 18.71
C ALA A 695 4.27 49.08 17.87
N GLY A 696 4.11 48.98 16.55
CA GLY A 696 5.22 48.86 15.60
C GLY A 696 5.68 47.43 15.31
N ILE A 697 4.98 46.43 15.82
CA ILE A 697 5.17 45.01 15.48
C ILE A 697 3.92 44.53 14.73
N THR A 698 4.10 43.74 13.69
CA THR A 698 3.01 43.15 12.91
C THR A 698 3.28 41.68 12.65
N MET A 699 2.22 40.88 12.54
CA MET A 699 2.32 39.53 12.00
C MET A 699 2.68 39.61 10.51
N VAL A 700 3.66 38.80 10.09
CA VAL A 700 4.07 38.67 8.68
C VAL A 700 3.42 37.42 8.07
N ASP A 701 3.46 36.32 8.81
CA ASP A 701 2.83 35.03 8.48
C ASP A 701 2.51 34.29 9.79
N THR A 702 1.89 33.10 9.73
CA THR A 702 1.73 32.21 10.87
C THR A 702 3.08 31.93 11.53
N CYS A 703 3.15 32.20 12.84
CA CYS A 703 4.35 32.15 13.68
C CYS A 703 5.44 33.21 13.40
N GLU A 704 5.25 34.15 12.46
CA GLU A 704 6.31 35.10 12.04
C GLU A 704 5.91 36.57 12.28
N VAL A 705 6.87 37.39 12.75
CA VAL A 705 6.67 38.81 13.10
C VAL A 705 7.73 39.73 12.48
N SER A 706 7.35 40.96 12.12
CA SER A 706 8.18 41.88 11.32
C SER A 706 9.40 42.47 12.03
N ASN A 707 9.42 42.46 13.37
CA ASN A 707 10.52 43.03 14.17
C ASN A 707 10.70 42.27 15.49
N ARG A 708 11.08 40.99 15.40
CA ARG A 708 11.26 40.09 16.56
C ARG A 708 12.16 40.67 17.65
N GLY A 709 13.20 41.42 17.29
CA GLY A 709 14.13 42.05 18.25
C GLY A 709 13.53 43.17 19.10
N SER A 710 12.33 43.67 18.75
CA SER A 710 11.61 44.67 19.56
C SER A 710 10.69 44.04 20.61
N ILE A 711 10.55 42.71 20.63
CA ILE A 711 9.77 41.98 21.63
C ILE A 711 10.64 41.75 22.86
N SER A 712 10.28 42.36 23.99
CA SER A 712 10.99 42.18 25.26
C SER A 712 10.36 41.12 26.17
N ASP A 713 9.14 40.65 25.87
CA ASP A 713 8.46 39.63 26.65
C ASP A 713 9.03 38.24 26.34
N ALA A 714 9.67 37.63 27.34
CA ALA A 714 10.30 36.32 27.21
C ALA A 714 9.30 35.20 26.90
N ASN A 715 8.06 35.29 27.37
CA ASN A 715 7.04 34.28 27.10
C ASN A 715 6.59 34.33 25.64
N VAL A 716 6.54 35.53 25.06
CA VAL A 716 6.15 35.74 23.66
C VAL A 716 7.27 35.31 22.73
N LEU A 717 8.52 35.64 23.07
CA LEU A 717 9.69 35.12 22.34
C LEU A 717 9.72 33.58 22.36
N ALA A 718 9.41 32.95 23.50
CA ALA A 718 9.30 31.51 23.60
C ALA A 718 8.13 30.95 22.76
N ALA A 719 6.97 31.62 22.75
CA ALA A 719 5.83 31.23 21.92
C ALA A 719 6.16 31.30 20.43
N ILE A 720 6.83 32.36 19.96
CA ILE A 720 7.32 32.49 18.58
C ILE A 720 8.25 31.33 18.22
N THR A 721 9.29 31.10 19.02
CA THR A 721 10.26 30.01 18.78
C THR A 721 9.56 28.64 18.74
N ASN A 722 8.64 28.37 19.67
CA ASN A 722 7.92 27.11 19.72
C ASN A 722 6.97 26.95 18.54
N CYS A 723 6.32 28.03 18.09
CA CYS A 723 5.45 28.01 16.93
C CYS A 723 6.25 27.71 15.66
N GLU A 724 7.38 28.41 15.45
CA GLU A 724 8.29 28.19 14.32
C GLU A 724 8.81 26.74 14.29
N ARG A 725 9.23 26.19 15.43
CA ARG A 725 9.71 24.80 15.52
C ARG A 725 8.60 23.76 15.30
N THR A 726 7.43 23.97 15.88
CA THR A 726 6.27 23.07 15.66
C THR A 726 5.87 23.07 14.18
N LYS A 727 5.86 24.25 13.53
CA LYS A 727 5.66 24.41 12.09
C LYS A 727 6.77 23.73 11.28
N GLY A 728 8.03 23.84 11.71
CA GLY A 728 9.18 23.18 11.11
C GLY A 728 9.06 21.66 11.11
N ILE A 729 8.74 21.06 12.25
CA ILE A 729 8.50 19.62 12.39
C ILE A 729 7.40 19.14 11.44
N PHE A 730 6.31 19.89 11.39
CA PHE A 730 5.20 19.60 10.48
C PHE A 730 5.59 19.75 9.00
N ASN A 731 6.48 20.68 8.65
CA ASN A 731 7.01 20.83 7.30
C ASN A 731 7.98 19.70 6.90
N THR A 732 8.82 19.22 7.82
CA THR A 732 9.68 18.05 7.58
C THR A 732 8.86 16.78 7.29
N TYR A 733 7.77 16.58 8.05
CA TYR A 733 6.79 15.51 7.79
C TYR A 733 6.24 15.58 6.36
N LYS A 734 5.80 16.79 5.99
CA LYS A 734 5.25 17.16 4.69
C LYS A 734 6.23 16.91 3.51
N GLU A 735 7.49 17.29 3.67
CA GLU A 735 8.53 17.07 2.66
C GLU A 735 8.83 15.58 2.48
N THR A 736 8.76 14.78 3.56
CA THR A 736 9.00 13.32 3.50
C THR A 736 7.95 12.65 2.63
N LEU A 737 6.69 13.05 2.78
CA LEU A 737 5.59 12.58 1.94
C LEU A 737 5.78 12.97 0.47
N THR A 738 6.28 14.18 0.24
CA THR A 738 6.59 14.68 -1.11
C THR A 738 7.63 13.79 -1.78
N TYR A 739 8.75 13.54 -1.09
CA TYR A 739 9.85 12.72 -1.57
C TYR A 739 9.41 11.27 -1.87
N LEU A 740 8.71 10.63 -0.94
CA LEU A 740 8.20 9.27 -1.15
C LEU A 740 7.21 9.18 -2.32
N GLY A 741 6.40 10.23 -2.53
CA GLY A 741 5.52 10.32 -3.69
C GLY A 741 6.26 10.40 -5.03
N GLN A 742 7.52 10.85 -5.04
CA GLN A 742 8.36 10.95 -6.23
C GLN A 742 9.06 9.63 -6.56
N ILE A 743 9.49 8.87 -5.54
CA ILE A 743 10.22 7.59 -5.69
C ILE A 743 9.49 6.56 -6.58
N LYS A 744 8.15 6.62 -6.69
CA LYS A 744 7.34 5.59 -7.38
C LYS A 744 6.52 6.11 -8.57
N GLY A 745 6.70 7.37 -8.98
CA GLY A 745 5.84 8.06 -9.95
C GLY A 745 6.21 7.83 -11.43
N PRO A 746 7.45 8.12 -11.87
CA PRO A 746 7.82 8.13 -13.29
C PRO A 746 7.99 6.74 -13.91
N ASP A 747 8.75 5.85 -13.25
CA ASP A 747 9.15 4.54 -13.78
C ASP A 747 7.99 3.62 -14.15
N ILE A 748 6.86 3.71 -13.44
CA ILE A 748 5.70 2.84 -13.70
C ILE A 748 5.02 3.22 -15.03
N VAL A 749 4.98 4.51 -15.37
CA VAL A 749 4.37 4.99 -16.62
C VAL A 749 5.18 4.51 -17.81
N ASP A 750 6.50 4.73 -17.74
CA ASP A 750 7.43 4.35 -18.78
C ASP A 750 7.41 2.83 -18.96
N ARG A 751 7.48 2.05 -17.89
CA ARG A 751 7.42 0.58 -17.98
C ARG A 751 6.10 0.04 -18.53
N VAL A 752 4.94 0.61 -18.18
CA VAL A 752 3.64 0.18 -18.76
C VAL A 752 3.60 0.52 -20.25
N ARG A 753 4.08 1.70 -20.64
CA ARG A 753 4.20 2.10 -22.04
C ARG A 753 5.13 1.17 -22.80
N ASP A 754 6.33 0.91 -22.28
CA ASP A 754 7.35 0.05 -22.91
C ASP A 754 6.80 -1.37 -23.12
N VAL A 755 6.10 -1.95 -22.14
CA VAL A 755 5.46 -3.27 -22.30
C VAL A 755 4.40 -3.26 -23.40
N LEU A 756 3.62 -2.18 -23.54
CA LEU A 756 2.63 -2.06 -24.60
C LEU A 756 3.26 -1.84 -25.98
N GLU A 757 4.37 -1.12 -26.05
CA GLU A 757 5.16 -0.92 -27.28
C GLU A 757 5.82 -2.22 -27.75
N ASP A 758 6.36 -2.99 -26.81
CA ASP A 758 7.07 -4.25 -27.07
C ASP A 758 6.15 -5.42 -27.44
N ASN A 759 4.84 -5.31 -27.19
CA ASN A 759 3.86 -6.39 -27.41
C ASN A 759 2.67 -5.90 -28.29
N PRO A 760 2.89 -5.68 -29.59
CA PRO A 760 1.91 -5.09 -30.50
C PRO A 760 0.63 -5.94 -30.69
N GLU A 761 0.66 -7.22 -30.32
CA GLU A 761 -0.52 -8.10 -30.26
C GLU A 761 -1.60 -7.60 -29.29
N PHE A 762 -1.23 -6.76 -28.32
CA PHE A 762 -2.16 -6.14 -27.38
C PHE A 762 -2.90 -4.94 -27.97
N GLY A 763 -2.55 -4.52 -29.19
CA GLY A 763 -3.13 -3.35 -29.86
C GLY A 763 -2.25 -2.10 -29.72
N PRO A 764 -2.57 -1.03 -30.46
CA PRO A 764 -1.79 0.21 -30.39
C PRO A 764 -1.84 0.79 -28.98
N VAL A 765 -0.69 1.26 -28.49
CA VAL A 765 -0.60 2.08 -27.27
C VAL A 765 -1.58 3.26 -27.42
N PRO A 766 -2.54 3.43 -26.50
CA PRO A 766 -3.38 4.62 -26.50
C PRO A 766 -2.47 5.85 -26.49
N PRO A 767 -2.66 6.82 -27.40
CA PRO A 767 -1.81 8.02 -27.47
C PRO A 767 -1.84 8.86 -26.18
N ASP A 768 -2.85 8.61 -25.33
CA ASP A 768 -3.14 9.34 -24.09
C ASP A 768 -3.17 8.40 -22.87
N ILE A 769 -2.17 7.50 -22.70
CA ILE A 769 -1.98 6.88 -21.37
C ILE A 769 -1.58 7.99 -20.42
N VAL A 770 -2.56 8.49 -19.68
CA VAL A 770 -2.41 9.56 -18.71
C VAL A 770 -2.65 8.96 -17.34
N TRP A 771 -1.73 9.22 -16.41
CA TRP A 771 -2.05 9.09 -14.99
C TRP A 771 -2.96 10.25 -14.62
N ALA A 772 -4.03 10.00 -13.87
CA ALA A 772 -4.78 11.08 -13.22
C ALA A 772 -3.79 12.07 -12.56
N PRO A 773 -4.09 13.38 -12.58
CA PRO A 773 -3.17 14.47 -12.91
C PRO A 773 -1.70 14.23 -12.52
N SER A 774 -0.87 13.92 -13.51
CA SER A 774 0.56 13.60 -13.36
C SER A 774 1.45 14.77 -12.93
N ASP A 775 0.94 16.00 -13.00
CA ASP A 775 1.67 17.23 -12.69
C ASP A 775 1.78 17.52 -11.18
N LEU A 776 1.05 16.77 -10.36
CA LEU A 776 1.15 16.81 -8.90
C LEU A 776 1.51 15.40 -8.40
N ALA A 777 2.79 15.15 -8.14
CA ALA A 777 3.22 13.92 -7.47
C ALA A 777 2.34 13.67 -6.23
N LYS A 778 1.98 12.40 -5.93
CA LYS A 778 1.06 12.05 -4.82
C LYS A 778 1.43 12.73 -3.50
N GLY A 779 2.73 12.86 -3.26
CA GLY A 779 3.26 13.54 -2.10
C GLY A 779 2.91 15.03 -2.03
N ASN A 780 2.92 15.75 -3.17
CA ASN A 780 2.44 17.13 -3.26
C ASN A 780 0.92 17.24 -3.01
N GLN A 781 0.13 16.25 -3.46
CA GLN A 781 -1.32 16.26 -3.17
C GLN A 781 -1.60 15.97 -1.70
N ALA A 782 -0.88 15.02 -1.10
CA ALA A 782 -0.93 14.76 0.34
C ALA A 782 -0.48 15.98 1.17
N LEU A 783 0.52 16.72 0.69
CA LEU A 783 1.03 17.95 1.29
C LEU A 783 -0.04 19.04 1.42
N LEU A 784 -0.73 19.30 0.31
CA LEU A 784 -1.76 20.31 0.19
C LEU A 784 -2.96 20.00 1.10
N LEU A 785 -3.23 18.70 1.27
CA LEU A 785 -4.24 18.18 2.18
C LEU A 785 -3.96 18.46 3.64
N LEU A 786 -2.76 18.08 4.08
CA LEU A 786 -2.35 18.18 5.48
C LEU A 786 -2.37 19.62 5.98
N THR A 787 -2.12 20.59 5.10
CA THR A 787 -2.04 22.00 5.48
C THR A 787 -3.36 22.75 5.42
N GLY A 788 -4.43 22.11 4.92
CA GLY A 788 -5.68 22.81 4.64
C GLY A 788 -5.50 23.99 3.68
N GLN A 789 -4.49 23.94 2.81
CA GLN A 789 -4.22 24.96 1.78
C GLN A 789 -5.02 24.73 0.50
N LEU A 790 -5.95 23.78 0.53
CA LEU A 790 -6.87 23.44 -0.53
C LEU A 790 -8.26 24.03 -0.32
#